data_AF-A0A812L8L8-F1
#
_entry.id   AF-A0A812L8L8-F1
#
_cell.length_a   1.000
_cell.length_b   1.000
_cell.length_c   1.000
_cell.angle_alpha   90.00
_cell.angle_beta   90.00
_cell.angle_gamma   90.00
#
_symmetry.space_group_name_H-M   'P 1'
#
loop_
_entity.id
_entity.type
_entity.pdbx_description
1 polymer ?
#
loop_
_entity_poly.entity_id
_entity_poly.type
_entity_poly.pdbx_seq_one_letter_code
_entity_poly.pdbx_strand_id
1 'polypeptide(L)'
;MVDALLQPAPAESPSAENGDDAEANEERLRRLCQCLASRSRLRSALNPTLRDVLISHLKKAVRVHAKRLLQENGGGTQGSGLAVSIQDEEEAAEENPAASPRQDRQDPDVEKSPAADTAEAPAQSPKSGEPGGATSGTSVSTALCGLSFESFLEFWQKLLEFILSTATRMSDYSLRIHSVAQEANAQHGPEDIAGELQRLQEVTVLQAYKIASALLQARKAEHQGLKMADWKVFLASTQTMLEQVQKTQHHCYQKMKLGDGAGSVDVHAGLRATMNTQTKSIIEEFHQKCLLQTKQVLEQERWARTDVPAQYRRIVHRLLGAEDLSAEQGEGSPEAEEGLTPVSVERYLHVEGTHYLVVPAVLTLVQLLGDYVGLCHDFSEMMAEVVQRMCQLLRLFNQRAQRLVLNGQAVQHKVLPKITAANLALCSQSCGVVAQLLPLLQARLNEISRGTHDKARGAMVAALLSDLSKIASEFSEHRTALFGKLSDLLKNAYEKHAKQWLGAPHGQQGDGSLWKGDDAVVKLQRSESSLREHEALEGLVKDITAMYRVLLRNLNYDSVRKIFARAFEDMASLFLQRLEQEIAAPSPPYSDGVGCSLGDRLLLDFAYLNTELEKLTGITTPLERLVCDLIQHLLTKLPEDALRKPHPIVLEVLRSAGRLPK
;
A
#
# COMPACT_ATOMS: atom_id res chain seq x y z
N MET A 1 -4.02 48.42 28.49
CA MET A 1 -5.08 47.46 28.11
C MET A 1 -4.52 46.37 27.21
N VAL A 2 -3.96 46.71 26.04
CA VAL A 2 -3.28 45.74 25.15
C VAL A 2 -2.06 45.09 25.81
N ASP A 3 -1.24 45.84 26.56
CA ASP A 3 -0.09 45.28 27.29
C ASP A 3 -0.50 44.33 28.42
N ALA A 4 -1.59 44.61 29.13
CA ALA A 4 -2.12 43.73 30.19
C ALA A 4 -2.71 42.42 29.62
N LEU A 5 -3.14 42.42 28.35
CA LEU A 5 -3.69 41.26 27.65
C LEU A 5 -2.61 40.35 27.04
N LEU A 6 -1.37 40.85 26.88
CA LEU A 6 -0.28 40.18 26.16
C LEU A 6 0.96 39.89 27.01
N GLN A 7 1.06 40.45 28.22
CA GLN A 7 2.13 40.09 29.15
C GLN A 7 1.90 38.69 29.73
N PRO A 8 2.93 37.83 29.81
CA PRO A 8 2.84 36.58 30.55
C PRO A 8 2.57 36.91 32.03
N ALA A 9 1.78 36.06 32.70
CA ALA A 9 1.61 36.19 34.15
C ALA A 9 3.00 36.23 34.82
N PRO A 10 3.23 37.11 35.80
CA PRO A 10 4.47 37.08 36.55
C PRO A 10 4.65 35.67 37.12
N ALA A 11 5.84 35.10 36.95
CA ALA A 11 6.19 33.82 37.54
C ALA A 11 5.82 33.85 39.03
N GLU A 12 5.19 32.78 39.51
CA GLU A 12 4.74 32.63 40.89
C GLU A 12 5.89 32.92 41.87
N SER A 13 5.96 34.17 42.31
CA SER A 13 6.65 34.59 43.52
C SER A 13 5.59 35.22 44.42
N PRO A 14 5.34 34.68 45.62
CA PRO A 14 4.30 35.17 46.51
C PRO A 14 4.79 36.44 47.18
N SER A 15 4.79 37.55 46.45
CA SER A 15 4.89 38.89 47.02
C SER A 15 3.51 39.52 46.97
N ALA A 16 2.95 39.78 48.16
CA ALA A 16 1.60 40.26 48.43
C ALA A 16 1.24 41.65 47.83
N GLU A 17 2.09 42.22 46.98
CA GLU A 17 1.89 43.53 46.33
C GLU A 17 1.18 43.43 44.96
N ASN A 18 1.07 42.24 44.35
CA ASN A 18 0.41 42.07 43.04
C ASN A 18 -1.13 41.96 43.09
N GLY A 19 -1.71 41.81 44.28
CA GLY A 19 -3.17 41.72 44.46
C GLY A 19 -3.89 43.05 44.23
N ASP A 20 -3.32 44.14 44.73
CA ASP A 20 -3.88 45.49 44.62
C ASP A 20 -3.85 46.02 43.18
N ASP A 21 -2.81 45.69 42.40
CA ASP A 21 -2.70 46.11 41.00
C ASP A 21 -3.67 45.34 40.08
N ALA A 22 -3.96 44.08 40.38
CA ALA A 22 -4.96 43.29 39.65
C ALA A 22 -6.39 43.80 39.93
N GLU A 23 -6.69 44.10 41.20
CA GLU A 23 -7.98 44.62 41.63
C GLU A 23 -8.20 46.07 41.16
N ALA A 24 -7.15 46.91 41.18
CA ALA A 24 -7.18 48.26 40.62
C ALA A 24 -7.28 48.29 39.10
N ASN A 25 -6.63 47.35 38.39
CA ASN A 25 -6.82 47.19 36.95
C ASN A 25 -8.22 46.67 36.60
N GLU A 26 -8.79 45.79 37.43
CA GLU A 26 -10.16 45.29 37.27
C GLU A 26 -11.18 46.41 37.50
N GLU A 27 -10.99 47.25 38.51
CA GLU A 27 -11.82 48.42 38.78
C GLU A 27 -11.66 49.50 37.69
N ARG A 28 -10.45 49.71 37.17
CA ARG A 28 -10.23 50.59 36.00
C ARG A 28 -10.92 50.05 34.75
N LEU A 29 -10.88 48.74 34.50
CA LEU A 29 -11.54 48.11 33.37
C LEU A 29 -13.07 48.21 33.52
N ARG A 30 -13.62 47.95 34.73
CA ARG A 30 -15.03 48.17 35.05
C ARG A 30 -15.45 49.61 34.77
N ARG A 31 -14.70 50.59 35.28
CA ARG A 31 -14.98 52.02 35.05
C ARG A 31 -14.89 52.40 33.57
N LEU A 32 -13.89 51.90 32.85
CA LEU A 32 -13.73 52.16 31.42
C LEU A 32 -14.87 51.54 30.61
N CYS A 33 -15.27 50.30 30.92
CA CYS A 33 -16.41 49.62 30.30
C CYS A 33 -17.75 50.28 30.65
N GLN A 34 -17.96 50.74 31.89
CA GLN A 34 -19.13 51.52 32.30
C GLN A 34 -19.17 52.89 31.57
N CYS A 35 -18.02 53.55 31.40
CA CYS A 35 -17.91 54.78 30.59
C CYS A 35 -18.14 54.54 29.09
N LEU A 36 -17.76 53.36 28.58
CA LEU A 36 -17.99 52.97 27.19
C LEU A 36 -19.42 52.47 26.92
N ALA A 37 -20.12 51.97 27.93
CA ALA A 37 -21.50 51.47 27.83
C ALA A 37 -22.54 52.58 28.04
N SER A 38 -22.21 53.64 28.79
CA SER A 38 -23.04 54.85 28.95
C SER A 38 -23.04 55.77 27.71
N ARG A 39 -22.14 55.51 26.75
CA ARG A 39 -22.19 56.08 25.40
C ARG A 39 -22.52 54.94 24.45
N SER A 40 -23.25 55.17 23.37
CA SER A 40 -23.47 54.22 22.26
C SER A 40 -22.19 53.83 21.49
N ARG A 41 -21.05 53.77 22.18
CA ARG A 41 -19.68 53.75 21.66
C ARG A 41 -18.95 52.44 21.91
N LEU A 42 -19.46 51.50 22.69
CA LEU A 42 -18.77 50.21 22.91
C LEU A 42 -18.65 49.44 21.59
N ARG A 43 -19.71 49.43 20.78
CA ARG A 43 -19.68 48.96 19.39
C ARG A 43 -18.76 49.78 18.48
N SER A 44 -18.72 51.11 18.65
CA SER A 44 -17.82 51.99 17.88
C SER A 44 -16.36 51.97 18.38
N ALA A 45 -16.08 51.41 19.56
CA ALA A 45 -14.76 51.30 20.20
C ALA A 45 -14.13 49.93 19.94
N LEU A 46 -14.95 48.90 19.74
CA LEU A 46 -14.59 47.65 19.04
C LEU A 46 -14.40 47.88 17.51
N ASN A 47 -14.20 49.14 17.09
CA ASN A 47 -13.91 49.58 15.73
C ASN A 47 -12.79 48.74 15.08
N PRO A 48 -12.76 48.57 13.74
CA PRO A 48 -11.62 48.06 13.00
C PRO A 48 -10.26 48.57 13.50
N THR A 49 -10.13 49.85 13.88
CA THR A 49 -8.86 50.40 14.40
C THR A 49 -8.36 49.71 15.68
N LEU A 50 -9.23 49.38 16.64
CA LEU A 50 -8.82 48.71 17.88
C LEU A 50 -8.51 47.22 17.63
N ARG A 51 -9.25 46.60 16.70
CA ARG A 51 -8.96 45.26 16.18
C ARG A 51 -7.58 45.21 15.53
N ASP A 52 -7.24 46.17 14.68
CA ASP A 52 -5.94 46.23 13.98
C ASP A 52 -4.77 46.44 14.94
N VAL A 53 -4.94 47.30 15.96
CA VAL A 53 -3.94 47.50 17.02
C VAL A 53 -3.73 46.21 17.82
N LEU A 54 -4.80 45.55 18.26
CA LEU A 54 -4.72 44.28 18.99
C LEU A 54 -4.02 43.18 18.16
N ILE A 55 -4.38 43.07 16.88
CA ILE A 55 -3.73 42.13 15.94
C ILE A 55 -2.25 42.44 15.81
N SER A 56 -1.87 43.71 15.61
CA SER A 56 -0.47 44.13 15.46
C SER A 56 0.35 43.84 16.71
N HIS A 57 -0.17 44.17 17.89
CA HIS A 57 0.49 43.87 19.16
C HIS A 57 0.59 42.37 19.42
N LEU A 58 -0.44 41.58 19.10
CA LEU A 58 -0.39 40.13 19.20
C LEU A 58 0.66 39.54 18.26
N LYS A 59 0.67 39.94 16.99
CA LYS A 59 1.69 39.52 16.01
C LYS A 59 3.08 39.76 16.59
N LYS A 60 3.31 40.95 17.16
CA LYS A 60 4.57 41.32 17.82
C LYS A 60 4.86 40.44 19.04
N ALA A 61 3.88 40.20 19.91
CA ALA A 61 4.05 39.39 21.12
C ALA A 61 4.43 37.94 20.81
N VAL A 62 3.72 37.29 19.88
CA VAL A 62 4.02 35.92 19.44
C VAL A 62 5.42 35.83 18.82
N ARG A 63 5.79 36.79 17.94
CA ARG A 63 7.13 36.84 17.33
C ARG A 63 8.23 37.05 18.37
N VAL A 64 8.04 37.95 19.34
CA VAL A 64 9.01 38.21 20.42
C VAL A 64 9.15 36.99 21.33
N HIS A 65 8.05 36.32 21.66
CA HIS A 65 8.08 35.11 22.46
C HIS A 65 8.81 33.98 21.74
N ALA A 66 8.53 33.75 20.45
CA ALA A 66 9.24 32.77 19.64
C ALA A 66 10.76 33.07 19.58
N LYS A 67 11.16 34.34 19.43
CA LYS A 67 12.59 34.72 19.50
C LYS A 67 13.23 34.38 20.84
N ARG A 68 12.53 34.67 21.94
CA ARG A 68 13.04 34.38 23.29
C ARG A 68 13.25 32.87 23.47
N LEU A 69 12.28 32.05 23.08
CA LEU A 69 12.40 30.60 23.15
C LEU A 69 13.57 30.06 22.30
N LEU A 70 13.82 30.66 21.13
CA LEU A 70 14.98 30.30 20.29
C LEU A 70 16.32 30.69 20.92
N GLN A 71 16.37 31.80 21.66
CA GLN A 71 17.56 32.21 22.40
C GLN A 71 17.82 31.30 23.61
N GLU A 72 16.76 30.89 24.31
CA GLU A 72 16.84 29.95 25.44
C GLU A 72 17.32 28.56 24.99
N ASN A 73 16.79 28.05 23.87
CA ASN A 73 17.16 26.73 23.35
C ASN A 73 18.50 26.73 22.58
N GLY A 74 18.95 27.86 22.04
CA GLY A 74 20.25 28.01 21.36
C GLY A 74 21.43 28.23 22.31
N GLY A 75 21.19 28.47 23.59
CA GLY A 75 22.17 28.90 24.59
C GLY A 75 22.95 27.80 25.31
N GLY A 76 23.09 26.61 24.72
CA GLY A 76 23.83 25.48 25.31
C GLY A 76 25.36 25.58 25.25
N THR A 77 25.91 26.55 24.51
CA THR A 77 27.35 26.86 24.50
C THR A 77 27.54 28.28 24.97
N GLN A 78 28.20 28.45 26.12
CA GLN A 78 28.46 29.75 26.74
C GLN A 78 29.05 30.75 25.74
N GLY A 79 28.40 31.91 25.62
CA GLY A 79 29.03 33.16 25.21
C GLY A 79 29.18 33.43 23.72
N SER A 80 28.06 33.62 22.98
CA SER A 80 28.01 34.60 21.88
C SER A 80 26.56 34.92 21.54
N GLY A 81 26.16 36.19 21.66
CA GLY A 81 24.80 36.65 21.42
C GLY A 81 24.41 36.54 19.95
N LEU A 82 23.64 35.50 19.61
CA LEU A 82 22.93 35.39 18.33
C LEU A 82 21.72 36.33 18.35
N ALA A 83 21.89 37.54 17.80
CA ALA A 83 20.80 38.47 17.58
C ALA A 83 19.91 37.96 16.43
N VAL A 84 18.68 37.52 16.71
CA VAL A 84 17.77 37.03 15.67
C VAL A 84 16.93 38.19 15.11
N SER A 85 17.15 38.53 13.83
CA SER A 85 16.43 39.62 13.14
C SER A 85 15.26 39.08 12.30
N ILE A 86 14.15 39.82 12.22
CA ILE A 86 13.00 39.50 11.35
C ILE A 86 12.87 40.65 10.37
N GLN A 87 13.00 40.38 9.08
CA GLN A 87 12.40 41.21 8.03
C GLN A 87 11.06 40.58 7.64
N ASP A 88 10.08 41.40 7.28
CA ASP A 88 8.71 40.99 6.99
C ASP A 88 8.64 40.06 5.76
N GLU A 89 8.75 38.75 5.96
CA GLU A 89 8.44 37.71 4.95
C GLU A 89 6.92 37.49 4.84
N GLU A 90 6.12 38.56 4.77
CA GLU A 90 4.65 38.47 4.62
C GLU A 90 4.22 38.47 3.13
N GLU A 91 5.14 38.67 2.17
CA GLU A 91 4.78 38.96 0.76
C GLU A 91 5.03 37.83 -0.27
N ALA A 92 5.71 36.73 0.08
CA ALA A 92 6.11 35.71 -0.92
C ALA A 92 5.22 34.46 -0.99
N ALA A 93 4.22 34.29 -0.11
CA ALA A 93 3.49 33.02 0.03
C ALA A 93 2.05 33.02 -0.51
N GLU A 94 1.55 34.13 -1.10
CA GLU A 94 0.15 34.27 -1.52
C GLU A 94 -0.15 33.97 -3.00
N GLU A 95 0.84 33.71 -3.86
CA GLU A 95 0.58 33.33 -5.27
C GLU A 95 0.83 31.85 -5.56
N ASN A 96 -0.19 31.01 -5.31
CA ASN A 96 -0.65 30.02 -6.30
C ASN A 96 -1.87 29.23 -5.80
N PRO A 97 -3.01 29.37 -6.51
CA PRO A 97 -3.78 28.18 -6.82
C PRO A 97 -4.25 28.15 -8.28
N ALA A 98 -4.14 26.96 -8.87
CA ALA A 98 -4.82 26.48 -10.07
C ALA A 98 -4.20 26.81 -11.45
N ALA A 99 -3.54 25.79 -12.01
CA ALA A 99 -3.59 25.56 -13.45
C ALA A 99 -3.98 24.09 -13.70
N SER A 100 -5.23 23.89 -14.13
CA SER A 100 -5.63 22.70 -14.90
C SER A 100 -5.97 23.16 -16.32
N PRO A 101 -5.73 22.33 -17.33
CA PRO A 101 -5.39 22.79 -18.68
C PRO A 101 -6.61 22.94 -19.58
N ARG A 102 -6.63 23.98 -20.43
CA ARG A 102 -7.54 24.06 -21.58
C ARG A 102 -6.84 24.60 -22.83
N GLN A 103 -6.59 23.64 -23.73
CA GLN A 103 -6.82 23.65 -25.18
C GLN A 103 -6.10 24.67 -26.08
N ASP A 104 -5.15 24.09 -26.82
CA ASP A 104 -4.50 24.56 -28.03
C ASP A 104 -5.48 25.14 -29.07
N ARG A 105 -5.08 26.28 -29.66
CA ARG A 105 -5.38 26.61 -31.04
C ARG A 105 -4.09 27.07 -31.73
N GLN A 106 -3.84 26.40 -32.85
CA GLN A 106 -2.71 26.43 -33.79
C GLN A 106 -2.31 27.82 -34.31
N ASP A 107 -0.99 28.08 -34.33
CA ASP A 107 -0.06 28.42 -35.44
C ASP A 107 -0.61 28.98 -36.79
N PRO A 108 0.20 29.61 -37.68
CA PRO A 108 1.69 29.57 -37.79
C PRO A 108 2.33 30.99 -37.96
N ASP A 109 3.64 31.25 -38.05
CA ASP A 109 4.59 30.76 -39.05
C ASP A 109 6.02 31.34 -38.83
N VAL A 110 6.99 30.69 -39.48
CA VAL A 110 8.37 31.10 -39.85
C VAL A 110 9.58 30.58 -39.03
N GLU A 111 10.16 29.51 -39.59
CA GLU A 111 11.51 28.96 -39.41
C GLU A 111 12.67 29.92 -39.83
N LYS A 112 13.83 29.87 -39.14
CA LYS A 112 15.13 29.31 -39.61
C LYS A 112 16.35 29.76 -38.78
N SER A 113 17.23 28.79 -38.50
CA SER A 113 18.58 28.85 -37.85
C SER A 113 19.69 29.38 -38.79
N PRO A 114 21.03 29.23 -38.56
CA PRO A 114 21.88 29.02 -37.36
C PRO A 114 23.20 29.88 -37.33
N ALA A 115 24.11 29.57 -36.38
CA ALA A 115 25.58 29.85 -36.30
C ALA A 115 26.01 31.20 -35.66
N ALA A 116 26.63 31.23 -34.47
CA ALA A 116 27.98 30.82 -34.03
C ALA A 116 29.08 31.86 -34.39
N ASP A 117 29.60 32.57 -33.38
CA ASP A 117 31.04 32.82 -33.20
C ASP A 117 31.40 33.44 -31.82
N THR A 118 32.29 32.72 -31.12
CA THR A 118 33.43 33.12 -30.27
C THR A 118 33.55 34.50 -29.60
N ALA A 119 33.82 34.49 -28.29
CA ALA A 119 35.06 35.04 -27.71
C ALA A 119 35.31 34.57 -26.25
N GLU A 120 36.48 33.97 -26.02
CA GLU A 120 37.05 33.54 -24.73
C GLU A 120 37.65 34.70 -23.91
N ALA A 121 37.31 34.73 -22.61
CA ALA A 121 38.16 34.79 -21.40
C ALA A 121 39.31 35.83 -21.26
N PRO A 122 39.95 35.96 -20.06
CA PRO A 122 39.41 36.15 -18.70
C PRO A 122 40.15 37.30 -17.95
N ALA A 123 39.69 37.69 -16.75
CA ALA A 123 40.53 37.92 -15.55
C ALA A 123 39.83 38.79 -14.47
N GLN A 124 40.30 38.55 -13.24
CA GLN A 124 40.30 39.44 -12.06
C GLN A 124 39.16 39.26 -11.05
N SER A 125 39.47 38.39 -10.09
CA SER A 125 39.15 38.51 -8.66
C SER A 125 38.96 39.95 -8.17
N PRO A 126 37.87 40.30 -7.47
CA PRO A 126 37.81 41.54 -6.73
C PRO A 126 38.41 41.36 -5.32
N LYS A 127 39.16 42.40 -4.98
CA LYS A 127 39.97 42.59 -3.78
C LYS A 127 39.11 42.70 -2.51
N SER A 128 39.74 42.29 -1.43
CA SER A 128 39.50 42.66 -0.04
C SER A 128 39.06 44.11 0.16
N GLY A 129 37.88 44.30 0.74
CA GLY A 129 37.46 45.51 1.42
C GLY A 129 37.11 45.17 2.87
N GLU A 130 37.69 45.91 3.81
CA GLU A 130 37.52 45.79 5.27
C GLU A 130 36.07 46.03 5.76
N PRO A 131 35.74 45.59 7.00
CA PRO A 131 34.38 45.28 7.41
C PRO A 131 33.65 46.52 7.94
N GLY A 132 32.64 46.98 7.18
CA GLY A 132 31.55 47.77 7.73
C GLY A 132 30.61 46.85 8.51
N GLY A 133 30.55 47.01 9.84
CA GLY A 133 29.76 46.17 10.73
C GLY A 133 28.27 46.17 10.40
N ALA A 134 27.81 45.12 9.73
CA ALA A 134 26.43 44.67 9.76
C ALA A 134 26.37 43.50 10.75
N THR A 135 25.66 43.68 11.86
CA THR A 135 25.32 42.60 12.80
C THR A 135 24.58 41.50 12.01
N SER A 136 25.27 40.43 11.63
CA SER A 136 24.70 39.29 10.92
C SER A 136 23.83 38.49 11.87
N GLY A 137 22.60 38.96 12.06
CA GLY A 137 21.63 38.24 12.85
C GLY A 137 21.10 37.03 12.09
N THR A 138 21.19 35.84 12.69
CA THR A 138 20.59 34.62 12.13
C THR A 138 19.09 34.81 12.00
N SER A 139 18.51 34.52 10.83
CA SER A 139 17.06 34.56 10.64
C SER A 139 16.37 33.57 11.59
N VAL A 140 15.16 33.89 12.06
CA VAL A 140 14.31 33.00 12.89
C VAL A 140 14.18 31.62 12.23
N SER A 141 14.02 31.60 10.91
CA SER A 141 13.93 30.37 10.11
C SER A 141 15.20 29.53 10.21
N THR A 142 16.37 30.14 10.04
CA THR A 142 17.66 29.46 10.14
C THR A 142 17.92 28.91 11.54
N ALA A 143 17.59 29.69 12.59
CA ALA A 143 17.70 29.24 13.97
C ALA A 143 16.77 28.05 14.25
N LEU A 144 15.54 28.10 13.73
CA LEU A 144 14.58 27.01 13.82
C LEU A 144 15.08 25.73 13.15
N CYS A 145 15.57 25.81 11.91
CA CYS A 145 16.11 24.67 11.17
C CYS A 145 17.32 24.03 11.88
N GLY A 146 18.12 24.82 12.60
CA GLY A 146 19.29 24.33 13.35
C GLY A 146 18.97 23.52 14.61
N LEU A 147 17.73 23.52 15.10
CA LEU A 147 17.36 22.78 16.32
C LEU A 147 17.35 21.26 16.09
N SER A 148 17.66 20.50 17.15
CA SER A 148 17.32 19.07 17.21
C SER A 148 15.80 18.88 17.25
N PHE A 149 15.30 17.66 16.97
CA PHE A 149 13.86 17.39 17.07
C PHE A 149 13.34 17.58 18.50
N GLU A 150 14.08 17.12 19.52
CA GLU A 150 13.70 17.27 20.94
C GLU A 150 13.60 18.75 21.32
N SER A 151 14.63 19.54 20.97
CA SER A 151 14.65 20.98 21.24
C SER A 151 13.57 21.75 20.47
N PHE A 152 13.23 21.29 19.25
CA PHE A 152 12.13 21.84 18.48
C PHE A 152 10.78 21.50 19.11
N LEU A 153 10.58 20.26 19.58
CA LEU A 153 9.34 19.84 20.22
C LEU A 153 9.09 20.64 21.50
N GLU A 154 10.12 20.88 22.30
CA GLU A 154 10.03 21.69 23.51
C GLU A 154 9.73 23.17 23.19
N PHE A 155 10.42 23.73 22.18
CA PHE A 155 10.10 25.06 21.63
C PHE A 155 8.62 25.14 21.19
N TRP A 156 8.15 24.13 20.47
CA TRP A 156 6.82 24.09 19.89
C TRP A 156 5.73 24.01 20.97
N GLN A 157 5.94 23.18 21.99
CA GLN A 157 5.04 23.08 23.15
C GLN A 157 4.92 24.42 23.87
N LYS A 158 6.04 25.07 24.21
CA LYS A 158 6.05 26.40 24.84
C LYS A 158 5.36 27.46 23.98
N LEU A 159 5.55 27.42 22.66
CA LEU A 159 4.86 28.32 21.73
C LEU A 159 3.33 28.11 21.76
N LEU A 160 2.86 26.86 21.72
CA LEU A 160 1.43 26.55 21.80
C LEU A 160 0.83 26.89 23.17
N GLU A 161 1.58 26.70 24.26
CA GLU A 161 1.18 27.12 25.61
C GLU A 161 0.99 28.63 25.69
N PHE A 162 1.87 29.41 25.05
CA PHE A 162 1.71 30.86 24.96
C PHE A 162 0.43 31.25 24.18
N ILE A 163 0.11 30.54 23.09
CA ILE A 163 -1.13 30.75 22.33
C ILE A 163 -2.34 30.41 23.19
N LEU A 164 -2.33 29.30 23.91
CA LEU A 164 -3.39 28.89 24.84
C LEU A 164 -3.60 29.90 25.96
N SER A 165 -2.52 30.35 26.59
CA SER A 165 -2.54 31.39 27.63
C SER A 165 -3.16 32.69 27.08
N THR A 166 -2.81 33.05 25.86
CA THR A 166 -3.37 34.24 25.19
C THR A 166 -4.86 34.06 24.88
N ALA A 167 -5.28 32.90 24.36
CA ALA A 167 -6.68 32.59 24.12
C ALA A 167 -7.53 32.60 25.40
N THR A 168 -6.95 32.13 26.52
CA THR A 168 -7.58 32.16 27.84
C THR A 168 -7.78 33.60 28.33
N ARG A 169 -6.74 34.43 28.26
CA ARG A 169 -6.84 35.87 28.61
C ARG A 169 -7.86 36.61 27.75
N MET A 170 -7.91 36.31 26.45
CA MET A 170 -8.94 36.88 25.55
C MET A 170 -10.35 36.43 25.93
N SER A 171 -10.52 35.17 26.33
CA SER A 171 -11.81 34.65 26.79
C SER A 171 -12.26 35.37 28.07
N ASP A 172 -11.38 35.49 29.06
CA ASP A 172 -11.69 36.18 30.31
C ASP A 172 -12.04 37.65 30.09
N TYR A 173 -11.30 38.31 29.19
CA TYR A 173 -11.59 39.69 28.79
C TYR A 173 -12.96 39.82 28.12
N SER A 174 -13.29 38.94 27.16
CA SER A 174 -14.59 38.91 26.50
C SER A 174 -15.73 38.69 27.51
N LEU A 175 -15.56 37.77 28.46
CA LEU A 175 -16.55 37.53 29.52
C LEU A 175 -16.75 38.73 30.43
N ARG A 176 -15.67 39.40 30.83
CA ARG A 176 -15.72 40.62 31.67
C ARG A 176 -16.46 41.75 30.94
N ILE A 177 -16.14 42.00 29.67
CA ILE A 177 -16.84 43.02 28.87
C ILE A 177 -18.30 42.65 28.70
N HIS A 178 -18.60 41.39 28.40
CA HIS A 178 -19.97 40.92 28.23
C HIS A 178 -20.80 41.11 29.53
N SER A 179 -20.23 40.84 30.70
CA SER A 179 -20.88 41.08 32.00
C SER A 179 -21.21 42.56 32.21
N VAL A 180 -20.23 43.44 32.01
CA VAL A 180 -20.44 44.90 32.19
C VAL A 180 -21.42 45.44 31.16
N ALA A 181 -21.35 44.95 29.92
CA ALA A 181 -22.29 45.30 28.88
C ALA A 181 -23.71 44.87 29.24
N GLN A 182 -23.92 43.65 29.76
CA GLN A 182 -25.25 43.19 30.21
C GLN A 182 -25.82 44.04 31.34
N GLU A 183 -24.99 44.41 32.33
CA GLU A 183 -25.39 45.31 33.42
C GLU A 183 -25.84 46.68 32.90
N ALA A 184 -25.14 47.23 31.92
CA ALA A 184 -25.48 48.52 31.31
C ALA A 184 -26.67 48.43 30.33
N ASN A 185 -26.84 47.30 29.64
CA ASN A 185 -27.91 47.08 28.65
C ASN A 185 -29.32 47.08 29.28
N ALA A 186 -29.40 46.84 30.60
CA ALA A 186 -30.62 47.02 31.39
C ALA A 186 -31.18 48.46 31.33
N GLN A 187 -30.40 49.45 30.85
CA GLN A 187 -30.79 50.85 30.79
C GLN A 187 -31.10 51.38 29.37
N HIS A 188 -30.52 50.86 28.28
CA HIS A 188 -30.56 51.50 26.93
C HIS A 188 -30.90 50.62 25.70
N GLY A 189 -31.29 49.35 25.86
CA GLY A 189 -31.79 48.49 24.77
C GLY A 189 -30.70 47.78 23.93
N PRO A 190 -31.02 46.68 23.22
CA PRO A 190 -30.07 45.63 22.92
C PRO A 190 -29.12 45.92 21.74
N GLU A 191 -27.84 46.16 22.01
CA GLU A 191 -26.75 46.01 21.03
C GLU A 191 -26.09 44.63 21.15
N ASP A 192 -25.90 43.93 20.02
CA ASP A 192 -25.22 42.62 19.98
C ASP A 192 -23.68 42.78 20.05
N ILE A 193 -23.17 42.93 21.28
CA ILE A 193 -21.73 43.02 21.59
C ILE A 193 -21.08 41.63 21.62
N ALA A 194 -21.85 40.58 21.90
CA ALA A 194 -21.35 39.21 22.01
C ALA A 194 -20.75 38.73 20.67
N GLY A 195 -21.43 39.00 19.55
CA GLY A 195 -20.92 38.65 18.23
C GLY A 195 -19.61 39.36 17.84
N GLU A 196 -19.42 40.63 18.23
CA GLU A 196 -18.16 41.35 17.95
C GLU A 196 -17.00 40.86 18.83
N LEU A 197 -17.28 40.53 20.10
CA LEU A 197 -16.28 39.91 20.99
C LEU A 197 -15.85 38.53 20.50
N GLN A 198 -16.81 37.73 20.02
CA GLN A 198 -16.52 36.45 19.37
C GLN A 198 -15.58 36.65 18.18
N ARG A 199 -15.91 37.54 17.23
CA ARG A 199 -15.07 37.80 16.05
C ARG A 199 -13.68 38.33 16.43
N LEU A 200 -13.59 39.20 17.43
CA LEU A 200 -12.31 39.72 17.90
C LEU A 200 -11.44 38.58 18.45
N GLN A 201 -12.02 37.70 19.25
CA GLN A 201 -11.33 36.52 19.78
C GLN A 201 -10.89 35.57 18.67
N GLU A 202 -11.76 35.27 17.71
CA GLU A 202 -11.47 34.39 16.58
C GLU A 202 -10.32 34.94 15.72
N VAL A 203 -10.37 36.21 15.32
CA VAL A 203 -9.34 36.84 14.49
C VAL A 203 -8.00 36.92 15.21
N THR A 204 -8.01 37.22 16.52
CA THR A 204 -6.80 37.29 17.34
C THR A 204 -6.13 35.91 17.41
N VAL A 205 -6.85 34.87 17.82
CA VAL A 205 -6.30 33.51 17.92
C VAL A 205 -5.87 32.97 16.55
N LEU A 206 -6.66 33.23 15.49
CA LEU A 206 -6.30 32.87 14.12
C LEU A 206 -4.95 33.47 13.70
N GLN A 207 -4.69 34.73 14.05
CA GLN A 207 -3.42 35.37 13.70
C GLN A 207 -2.22 34.77 14.43
N ALA A 208 -2.40 34.33 15.68
CA ALA A 208 -1.36 33.61 16.42
C ALA A 208 -1.05 32.26 15.75
N TYR A 209 -2.08 31.51 15.35
CA TYR A 209 -1.89 30.26 14.61
C TYR A 209 -1.28 30.45 13.22
N LYS A 210 -1.56 31.56 12.52
CA LYS A 210 -0.87 31.88 11.25
C LYS A 210 0.64 32.00 11.44
N ILE A 211 1.11 32.57 12.54
CA ILE A 211 2.54 32.64 12.86
C ILE A 211 3.08 31.25 13.17
N ALA A 212 2.37 30.45 13.98
CA ALA A 212 2.77 29.07 14.26
C ALA A 212 2.85 28.23 12.97
N SER A 213 1.90 28.37 12.04
CA SER A 213 1.92 27.74 10.72
C SER A 213 3.16 28.13 9.92
N ALA A 214 3.53 29.42 9.90
CA ALA A 214 4.73 29.88 9.19
C ALA A 214 6.01 29.30 9.78
N LEU A 215 6.12 29.24 11.11
CA LEU A 215 7.27 28.64 11.81
C LEU A 215 7.36 27.13 11.57
N LEU A 216 6.21 26.43 11.57
CA LEU A 216 6.15 25.01 11.23
C LEU A 216 6.56 24.77 9.78
N GLN A 217 6.11 25.63 8.86
CA GLN A 217 6.42 25.56 7.44
C GLN A 217 7.89 25.80 7.14
N ALA A 218 8.54 26.72 7.87
CA ALA A 218 9.97 26.99 7.74
C ALA A 218 10.83 25.73 7.95
N ARG A 219 10.39 24.82 8.83
CA ARG A 219 11.10 23.58 9.18
C ARG A 219 10.59 22.35 8.42
N LYS A 220 9.89 22.54 7.30
CA LYS A 220 9.29 21.45 6.51
C LYS A 220 10.32 20.40 6.07
N ALA A 221 11.51 20.83 5.64
CA ALA A 221 12.53 19.94 5.08
C ALA A 221 13.10 18.99 6.15
N GLU A 222 13.31 19.49 7.36
CA GLU A 222 13.81 18.74 8.50
C GLU A 222 12.76 17.76 8.99
N HIS A 223 11.47 18.14 8.96
CA HIS A 223 10.37 17.25 9.34
C HIS A 223 10.18 16.10 8.36
N GLN A 224 10.43 16.33 7.08
CA GLN A 224 10.28 15.30 6.05
C GLN A 224 11.10 14.04 6.38
N GLY A 225 12.33 14.21 6.85
CA GLY A 225 13.24 13.10 7.20
C GLY A 225 13.06 12.49 8.60
N LEU A 226 12.05 12.91 9.37
CA LEU A 226 11.80 12.37 10.71
C LEU A 226 11.28 10.93 10.67
N LYS A 227 11.47 10.21 11.78
CA LYS A 227 10.82 8.92 11.98
C LYS A 227 9.33 9.14 12.24
N MET A 228 8.52 8.18 11.79
CA MET A 228 7.07 8.20 11.98
C MET A 228 6.65 8.29 13.46
N ALA A 229 7.37 7.59 14.34
CA ALA A 229 7.11 7.61 15.77
C ALA A 229 7.29 9.02 16.37
N ASP A 230 8.35 9.73 15.98
CA ASP A 230 8.66 11.08 16.43
C ASP A 230 7.58 12.07 15.93
N TRP A 231 7.20 11.95 14.65
CA TRP A 231 6.13 12.78 14.08
C TRP A 231 4.77 12.53 14.75
N LYS A 232 4.47 11.28 15.10
CA LYS A 232 3.24 10.92 15.85
C LYS A 232 3.20 11.60 17.22
N VAL A 233 4.32 11.62 17.95
CA VAL A 233 4.43 12.34 19.24
C VAL A 233 4.16 13.83 19.05
N PHE A 234 4.74 14.44 18.01
CA PHE A 234 4.50 15.84 17.66
C PHE A 234 3.01 16.12 17.37
N LEU A 235 2.36 15.29 16.56
CA LEU A 235 0.93 15.45 16.23
C LEU A 235 0.05 15.33 17.47
N ALA A 236 0.25 14.31 18.31
CA ALA A 236 -0.53 14.10 19.52
C ALA A 236 -0.41 15.26 20.51
N SER A 237 0.83 15.76 20.71
CA SER A 237 1.08 16.92 21.56
C SER A 237 0.40 18.18 21.00
N THR A 238 0.46 18.38 19.67
CA THR A 238 -0.16 19.55 19.03
C THR A 238 -1.69 19.48 19.09
N GLN A 239 -2.28 18.32 18.80
CA GLN A 239 -3.73 18.11 18.87
C GLN A 239 -4.28 18.36 20.28
N THR A 240 -3.58 17.88 21.32
CA THR A 240 -3.95 18.14 22.73
C THR A 240 -4.06 19.63 23.02
N MET A 241 -3.09 20.43 22.57
CA MET A 241 -3.09 21.89 22.76
C MET A 241 -4.20 22.58 21.95
N LEU A 242 -4.45 22.13 20.73
CA LEU A 242 -5.53 22.65 19.88
C LEU A 242 -6.91 22.41 20.52
N GLU A 243 -7.14 21.22 21.07
CA GLU A 243 -8.38 20.89 21.78
C GLU A 243 -8.57 21.76 23.03
N GLN A 244 -7.50 22.06 23.78
CA GLN A 244 -7.59 22.94 24.95
C GLN A 244 -7.99 24.37 24.57
N VAL A 245 -7.45 24.91 23.48
CA VAL A 245 -7.83 26.23 22.97
C VAL A 245 -9.30 26.22 22.52
N GLN A 246 -9.72 25.19 21.79
CA GLN A 246 -11.11 25.04 21.34
C GLN A 246 -12.09 24.94 22.53
N LYS A 247 -11.76 24.14 23.56
CA LYS A 247 -12.56 24.04 24.80
C LYS A 247 -12.69 25.39 25.50
N THR A 248 -11.60 26.15 25.58
CA THR A 248 -11.57 27.47 26.21
C THR A 248 -12.47 28.47 25.47
N GLN A 249 -12.37 28.51 24.13
CA GLN A 249 -13.22 29.36 23.29
C GLN A 249 -14.70 28.95 23.38
N HIS A 250 -14.99 27.65 23.32
CA HIS A 250 -16.36 27.16 23.41
C HIS A 250 -17.02 27.49 24.76
N HIS A 251 -16.30 27.33 25.87
CA HIS A 251 -16.75 27.73 27.21
C HIS A 251 -17.06 29.23 27.30
N CYS A 252 -16.21 30.06 26.67
CA CYS A 252 -16.44 31.50 26.57
C CYS A 252 -17.76 31.81 25.83
N TYR A 253 -17.96 31.18 24.67
CA TYR A 253 -19.14 31.42 23.82
C TYR A 253 -20.45 30.95 24.48
N GLN A 254 -20.42 29.80 25.15
CA GLN A 254 -21.57 29.30 25.93
C GLN A 254 -21.98 30.29 27.02
N LYS A 255 -21.01 30.83 27.78
CA LYS A 255 -21.28 31.83 28.83
C LYS A 255 -21.83 33.14 28.27
N MET A 256 -21.45 33.53 27.05
CA MET A 256 -21.99 34.70 26.36
C MET A 256 -23.38 34.45 25.72
N LYS A 257 -23.96 33.26 25.89
CA LYS A 257 -25.25 32.84 25.31
C LYS A 257 -25.30 32.97 23.78
N LEU A 258 -24.14 32.85 23.12
CA LEU A 258 -24.09 32.70 21.66
C LEU A 258 -24.64 31.30 21.35
N GLY A 259 -25.65 31.22 20.48
CA GLY A 259 -26.29 29.95 20.11
C GLY A 259 -25.28 28.91 19.61
N ASP A 260 -25.67 27.64 19.60
CA ASP A 260 -24.80 26.48 19.35
C ASP A 260 -24.04 26.59 18.01
N GLY A 261 -22.85 27.19 18.03
CA GLY A 261 -21.69 26.98 17.16
C GLY A 261 -21.80 27.22 15.64
N ALA A 262 -22.98 27.36 15.05
CA ALA A 262 -23.19 27.27 13.59
C ALA A 262 -22.55 28.40 12.75
N GLY A 263 -21.96 29.41 13.38
CA GLY A 263 -21.23 30.50 12.73
C GLY A 263 -19.80 30.72 13.24
N SER A 264 -19.26 29.85 14.10
CA SER A 264 -17.89 30.01 14.62
C SER A 264 -16.84 29.58 13.59
N VAL A 265 -15.83 30.43 13.41
CA VAL A 265 -14.70 30.16 12.50
C VAL A 265 -13.72 29.20 13.15
N ASP A 266 -13.29 28.20 12.39
CA ASP A 266 -12.22 27.32 12.82
C ASP A 266 -10.85 28.02 12.79
N VAL A 267 -10.47 28.59 13.93
CA VAL A 267 -9.27 29.42 14.09
C VAL A 267 -7.95 28.68 13.85
N HIS A 268 -7.94 27.35 13.88
CA HIS A 268 -6.72 26.55 13.72
C HIS A 268 -6.68 25.76 12.41
N ALA A 269 -7.62 26.00 11.49
CA ALA A 269 -7.69 25.35 10.18
C ALA A 269 -6.39 25.50 9.37
N GLY A 270 -5.75 26.68 9.40
CA GLY A 270 -4.48 26.91 8.72
C GLY A 270 -3.33 26.07 9.26
N LEU A 271 -3.23 25.93 10.59
CA LEU A 271 -2.19 25.09 11.22
C LEU A 271 -2.42 23.61 10.92
N ARG A 272 -3.67 23.15 11.03
CA ARG A 272 -4.02 21.77 10.65
C ARG A 272 -3.69 21.49 9.18
N ALA A 273 -3.96 22.43 8.27
CA ALA A 273 -3.61 22.27 6.85
C ALA A 273 -2.09 22.12 6.64
N THR A 274 -1.27 22.90 7.34
CA THR A 274 0.20 22.78 7.32
C THR A 274 0.64 21.42 7.88
N MET A 275 0.15 21.02 9.06
CA MET A 275 0.45 19.72 9.67
C MET A 275 0.06 18.56 8.74
N ASN A 276 -1.10 18.65 8.11
CA ASN A 276 -1.60 17.66 7.17
C ASN A 276 -0.70 17.54 5.94
N THR A 277 -0.25 18.68 5.40
CA THR A 277 0.68 18.73 4.26
C THR A 277 2.03 18.10 4.60
N GLN A 278 2.58 18.38 5.79
CA GLN A 278 3.84 17.78 6.24
C GLN A 278 3.69 16.28 6.53
N THR A 279 2.59 15.87 7.17
CA THR A 279 2.27 14.46 7.40
C THR A 279 2.20 13.68 6.09
N LYS A 280 1.55 14.24 5.06
CA LYS A 280 1.54 13.63 3.71
C LYS A 280 2.94 13.51 3.12
N SER A 281 3.79 14.52 3.29
CA SER A 281 5.18 14.47 2.82
C SER A 281 6.00 13.37 3.51
N ILE A 282 5.78 13.16 4.80
CA ILE A 282 6.44 12.12 5.59
C ILE A 282 5.92 10.73 5.17
N ILE A 283 4.61 10.59 4.96
CA ILE A 283 4.00 9.35 4.40
C ILE A 283 4.55 9.06 3.00
N GLU A 284 4.75 10.08 2.16
CA GLU A 284 5.37 9.93 0.84
C GLU A 284 6.80 9.38 0.97
N GLU A 285 7.62 9.91 1.87
CA GLU A 285 8.99 9.40 2.06
C GLU A 285 9.00 7.94 2.51
N PHE A 286 8.12 7.56 3.43
CA PHE A 286 7.93 6.16 3.81
C PHE A 286 7.51 5.29 2.61
N HIS A 287 6.56 5.78 1.81
CA HIS A 287 6.11 5.07 0.62
C HIS A 287 7.26 4.88 -0.38
N GLN A 288 8.07 5.91 -0.63
CA GLN A 288 9.24 5.82 -1.51
C GLN A 288 10.24 4.76 -1.01
N LYS A 289 10.49 4.68 0.30
CA LYS A 289 11.32 3.61 0.90
C LYS A 289 10.72 2.23 0.64
N CYS A 290 9.41 2.06 0.80
CA CYS A 290 8.70 0.80 0.50
C CYS A 290 8.80 0.40 -0.98
N LEU A 291 8.64 1.38 -1.89
CA LEU A 291 8.76 1.15 -3.34
C LEU A 291 10.17 0.70 -3.71
N LEU A 292 11.20 1.37 -3.17
CA LEU A 292 12.60 1.02 -3.40
C LEU A 292 12.91 -0.38 -2.87
N GLN A 293 12.52 -0.69 -1.64
CA GLN A 293 12.72 -2.01 -1.05
C GLN A 293 12.04 -3.11 -1.87
N THR A 294 10.79 -2.88 -2.30
CA THR A 294 10.04 -3.85 -3.11
C THR A 294 10.70 -4.08 -4.47
N LYS A 295 11.15 -3.00 -5.14
CA LYS A 295 11.88 -3.11 -6.42
C LYS A 295 13.17 -3.90 -6.24
N GLN A 296 13.97 -3.56 -5.22
CA GLN A 296 15.25 -4.20 -4.95
C GLN A 296 15.09 -5.71 -4.68
N VAL A 297 14.14 -6.08 -3.83
CA VAL A 297 13.91 -7.50 -3.52
C VAL A 297 13.41 -8.27 -4.74
N LEU A 298 12.50 -7.69 -5.53
CA LEU A 298 12.02 -8.32 -6.77
C LEU A 298 13.11 -8.48 -7.83
N GLU A 299 14.03 -7.52 -7.94
CA GLU A 299 15.14 -7.58 -8.90
C GLU A 299 16.17 -8.66 -8.56
N GLN A 300 16.22 -9.08 -7.31
CA GLN A 300 17.13 -10.13 -6.83
C GLN A 300 16.40 -11.47 -6.64
N GLU A 301 15.09 -11.51 -6.87
CA GLU A 301 14.25 -12.67 -6.58
C GLU A 301 14.56 -13.86 -7.49
N ARG A 302 14.87 -14.99 -6.88
CA ARG A 302 15.18 -16.26 -7.55
C ARG A 302 13.97 -17.19 -7.65
N TRP A 303 12.85 -16.82 -7.05
CA TRP A 303 11.64 -17.63 -6.96
C TRP A 303 11.93 -19.00 -6.37
N ALA A 304 12.75 -19.01 -5.31
CA ALA A 304 13.10 -20.20 -4.56
C ALA A 304 12.33 -20.20 -3.23
N ARG A 305 11.95 -21.40 -2.77
CA ARG A 305 11.28 -21.56 -1.48
C ARG A 305 12.16 -21.02 -0.36
N THR A 306 11.54 -20.26 0.53
CA THR A 306 12.14 -19.81 1.78
C THR A 306 11.26 -20.24 2.95
N ASP A 307 11.89 -20.61 4.05
CA ASP A 307 11.17 -20.91 5.30
C ASP A 307 10.67 -19.61 5.95
N VAL A 308 9.60 -19.70 6.71
CA VAL A 308 8.85 -18.56 7.26
C VAL A 308 9.23 -18.34 8.72
N PRO A 309 9.93 -17.25 9.07
CA PRO A 309 10.16 -16.91 10.47
C PRO A 309 8.84 -16.71 11.23
N ALA A 310 8.77 -17.14 12.50
CA ALA A 310 7.57 -17.04 13.32
C ALA A 310 6.99 -15.61 13.45
N GLN A 311 7.79 -14.56 13.22
CA GLN A 311 7.32 -13.18 13.21
C GLN A 311 6.25 -12.92 12.13
N TYR A 312 6.31 -13.62 10.98
CA TYR A 312 5.34 -13.46 9.90
C TYR A 312 3.96 -13.99 10.28
N ARG A 313 3.88 -15.00 11.15
CA ARG A 313 2.60 -15.43 11.74
C ARG A 313 1.96 -14.27 12.49
N ARG A 314 2.72 -13.58 13.35
CA ARG A 314 2.23 -12.40 14.09
C ARG A 314 1.81 -11.26 13.16
N ILE A 315 2.59 -10.99 12.10
CA ILE A 315 2.24 -9.97 11.10
C ILE A 315 0.93 -10.32 10.42
N VAL A 316 0.75 -11.57 9.96
CA VAL A 316 -0.50 -12.03 9.35
C VAL A 316 -1.64 -11.91 10.36
N HIS A 317 -1.51 -12.39 11.60
CA HIS A 317 -2.57 -12.23 12.61
C HIS A 317 -2.95 -10.77 12.85
N ARG A 318 -1.98 -9.84 12.86
CA ARG A 318 -2.26 -8.40 12.95
C ARG A 318 -2.99 -7.87 11.72
N LEU A 319 -2.58 -8.29 10.51
CA LEU A 319 -3.26 -7.94 9.26
C LEU A 319 -4.71 -8.45 9.23
N LEU A 320 -4.98 -9.57 9.91
CA LEU A 320 -6.31 -10.16 10.11
C LEU A 320 -7.00 -9.62 11.38
N GLY A 321 -6.27 -8.83 12.17
CA GLY A 321 -6.53 -8.41 13.55
C GLY A 321 -7.21 -9.44 14.45
N ALA A 322 -6.73 -10.67 14.35
CA ALA A 322 -6.96 -11.75 15.30
C ALA A 322 -5.99 -11.64 16.48
N GLU A 323 -5.83 -10.45 17.08
CA GLU A 323 -4.92 -10.26 18.21
C GLU A 323 -5.41 -11.00 19.48
N ASP A 324 -6.72 -11.25 19.60
CA ASP A 324 -7.34 -11.89 20.79
C ASP A 324 -7.19 -13.41 20.87
N LEU A 325 -6.66 -14.10 19.86
CA LEU A 325 -6.63 -15.58 19.82
C LEU A 325 -5.28 -16.20 20.18
N SER A 326 -4.28 -15.40 20.57
CA SER A 326 -2.92 -15.88 20.86
C SER A 326 -2.51 -15.81 22.33
N ALA A 327 -3.39 -15.36 23.23
CA ALA A 327 -3.15 -15.34 24.67
C ALA A 327 -3.48 -16.66 25.40
N GLU A 328 -4.21 -17.61 24.78
CA GLU A 328 -4.68 -18.83 25.48
C GLU A 328 -4.18 -20.17 24.91
N GLN A 329 -3.06 -20.20 24.19
CA GLN A 329 -2.37 -21.47 23.90
C GLN A 329 -0.95 -21.44 24.41
N GLY A 330 -0.84 -21.52 25.74
CA GLY A 330 0.41 -21.57 26.48
C GLY A 330 0.23 -22.08 27.90
N GLU A 331 -0.56 -23.14 28.11
CA GLU A 331 -0.45 -23.94 29.34
C GLU A 331 0.44 -25.15 29.09
N GLY A 332 1.63 -25.15 29.70
CA GLY A 332 2.60 -26.23 29.59
C GLY A 332 3.98 -25.95 30.21
N SER A 333 4.00 -25.74 31.53
CA SER A 333 5.15 -25.74 32.47
C SER A 333 6.01 -24.47 32.63
N PRO A 334 6.15 -23.95 33.87
CA PRO A 334 7.17 -22.98 34.23
C PRO A 334 8.43 -23.71 34.70
N GLU A 335 9.57 -23.42 34.06
CA GLU A 335 10.96 -23.48 34.59
C GLU A 335 11.94 -23.64 33.43
N ALA A 336 12.45 -22.52 32.91
CA ALA A 336 13.80 -22.43 32.35
C ALA A 336 14.17 -20.96 32.18
N GLU A 337 15.28 -20.61 32.80
CA GLU A 337 15.94 -19.30 32.82
C GLU A 337 16.32 -18.76 31.44
N GLU A 338 16.67 -17.48 31.44
CA GLU A 338 17.29 -16.69 30.38
C GLU A 338 18.23 -17.50 29.47
N GLY A 339 17.74 -17.82 28.27
CA GLY A 339 18.53 -18.45 27.21
C GLY A 339 17.81 -18.31 25.88
N LEU A 340 18.49 -17.73 24.89
CA LEU A 340 18.06 -17.51 23.50
C LEU A 340 17.07 -18.58 22.99
N THR A 341 15.77 -18.26 22.97
CA THR A 341 14.78 -19.13 22.35
C THR A 341 15.08 -19.24 20.85
N PRO A 342 15.23 -20.46 20.28
CA PRO A 342 15.47 -20.60 18.85
C PRO A 342 14.29 -19.98 18.09
N VAL A 343 14.60 -19.10 17.14
CA VAL A 343 13.61 -18.51 16.24
C VAL A 343 12.91 -19.66 15.52
N SER A 344 11.71 -20.02 15.97
CA SER A 344 10.89 -21.05 15.34
C SER A 344 10.64 -20.65 13.88
N VAL A 345 11.01 -21.54 12.95
CA VAL A 345 10.82 -21.32 11.51
C VAL A 345 9.80 -22.33 11.00
N GLU A 346 8.75 -21.84 10.35
CA GLU A 346 7.69 -22.64 9.75
C GLU A 346 7.98 -22.89 8.28
N ARG A 347 7.57 -24.06 7.76
CA ARG A 347 7.77 -24.40 6.34
C ARG A 347 6.79 -23.72 5.39
N TYR A 348 5.69 -23.19 5.91
CA TYR A 348 4.56 -22.67 5.15
C TYR A 348 4.05 -21.38 5.81
N LEU A 349 3.54 -20.46 5.00
CA LEU A 349 2.76 -19.33 5.50
C LEU A 349 1.28 -19.75 5.58
N HIS A 350 0.68 -19.54 6.74
CA HIS A 350 -0.72 -19.86 7.03
C HIS A 350 -1.60 -18.63 6.84
N VAL A 351 -2.60 -18.71 5.96
CA VAL A 351 -3.61 -17.66 5.75
C VAL A 351 -4.99 -18.30 5.68
N GLU A 352 -5.89 -18.02 6.65
CA GLU A 352 -7.26 -18.55 6.70
C GLU A 352 -7.38 -20.06 6.41
N GLY A 353 -6.57 -20.87 7.11
CA GLY A 353 -6.57 -22.33 6.95
C GLY A 353 -5.92 -22.85 5.65
N THR A 354 -5.37 -21.97 4.81
CA THR A 354 -4.61 -22.35 3.61
C THR A 354 -3.11 -22.19 3.83
N HIS A 355 -2.34 -23.19 3.40
CA HIS A 355 -0.88 -23.22 3.51
C HIS A 355 -0.23 -22.83 2.18
N TYR A 356 0.67 -21.85 2.24
CA TYR A 356 1.39 -21.36 1.07
C TYR A 356 2.89 -21.60 1.20
N LEU A 357 3.51 -22.00 0.08
CA LEU A 357 4.95 -21.94 -0.09
C LEU A 357 5.33 -20.55 -0.54
N VAL A 358 6.29 -19.93 0.14
CA VAL A 358 6.61 -18.52 -0.06
C VAL A 358 8.05 -18.32 -0.50
N VAL A 359 8.30 -17.12 -1.02
CA VAL A 359 9.59 -16.61 -1.48
C VAL A 359 9.91 -15.30 -0.74
N PRO A 360 11.17 -14.84 -0.70
CA PRO A 360 11.55 -13.62 0.01
C PRO A 360 10.76 -12.37 -0.39
N ALA A 361 10.42 -12.21 -1.68
CA ALA A 361 9.68 -11.05 -2.16
C ALA A 361 8.27 -10.93 -1.58
N VAL A 362 7.51 -12.04 -1.51
CA VAL A 362 6.15 -11.98 -0.95
C VAL A 362 6.17 -11.79 0.56
N LEU A 363 7.17 -12.34 1.27
CA LEU A 363 7.35 -12.08 2.70
C LEU A 363 7.65 -10.60 2.96
N THR A 364 8.55 -10.01 2.17
CA THR A 364 8.82 -8.56 2.24
C THR A 364 7.53 -7.75 2.03
N LEU A 365 6.72 -8.10 1.02
CA LEU A 365 5.45 -7.42 0.79
C LEU A 365 4.49 -7.56 1.98
N VAL A 366 4.35 -8.75 2.56
CA VAL A 366 3.50 -8.98 3.75
C VAL A 366 3.95 -8.12 4.93
N GLN A 367 5.26 -8.00 5.16
CA GLN A 367 5.80 -7.12 6.19
C GLN A 367 5.44 -5.65 5.93
N LEU A 368 5.68 -5.17 4.71
CA LEU A 368 5.36 -3.80 4.31
C LEU A 368 3.86 -3.51 4.49
N LEU A 369 2.98 -4.44 4.09
CA LEU A 369 1.53 -4.30 4.33
C LEU A 369 1.21 -4.16 5.82
N GLY A 370 1.91 -4.89 6.69
CA GLY A 370 1.80 -4.75 8.14
C GLY A 370 2.16 -3.34 8.63
N ASP A 371 3.21 -2.76 8.06
CA ASP A 371 3.63 -1.38 8.36
C ASP A 371 2.60 -0.35 7.87
N TYR A 372 1.99 -0.55 6.67
CA TYR A 372 0.89 0.29 6.19
C TYR A 372 -0.34 0.24 7.11
N VAL A 373 -0.72 -0.95 7.61
CA VAL A 373 -1.83 -1.08 8.56
C VAL A 373 -1.52 -0.35 9.87
N GLY A 374 -0.27 -0.45 10.36
CA GLY A 374 0.20 0.33 11.51
C GLY A 374 0.04 1.84 11.29
N LEU A 375 0.41 2.34 10.09
CA LEU A 375 0.22 3.75 9.74
C LEU A 375 -1.27 4.15 9.64
N CYS A 376 -2.14 3.26 9.18
CA CYS A 376 -3.59 3.52 9.18
C CYS A 376 -4.16 3.68 10.59
N HIS A 377 -3.60 2.97 11.57
CA HIS A 377 -3.95 3.11 12.99
C HIS A 377 -3.37 4.41 13.57
N ASP A 378 -2.08 4.66 13.34
CA ASP A 378 -1.36 5.80 13.91
C ASP A 378 -1.79 7.15 13.35
N PHE A 379 -2.17 7.19 12.06
CA PHE A 379 -2.60 8.39 11.35
C PHE A 379 -3.99 8.17 10.75
N SER A 380 -4.97 7.90 11.60
CA SER A 380 -6.34 7.61 11.19
C SER A 380 -6.92 8.71 10.29
N GLU A 381 -6.59 9.99 10.52
CA GLU A 381 -6.97 11.15 9.67
C GLU A 381 -6.41 11.09 8.24
N MET A 382 -5.28 10.40 8.03
CA MET A 382 -4.60 10.25 6.75
C MET A 382 -4.83 8.88 6.09
N MET A 383 -5.72 8.05 6.63
CA MET A 383 -5.96 6.70 6.15
C MET A 383 -6.19 6.62 4.63
N ALA A 384 -6.95 7.55 4.03
CA ALA A 384 -7.17 7.57 2.59
C ALA A 384 -5.85 7.68 1.80
N GLU A 385 -4.94 8.55 2.21
CA GLU A 385 -3.61 8.67 1.59
C GLU A 385 -2.82 7.38 1.75
N VAL A 386 -2.77 6.82 2.97
CA VAL A 386 -2.02 5.59 3.28
C VAL A 386 -2.55 4.40 2.46
N VAL A 387 -3.86 4.22 2.37
CA VAL A 387 -4.49 3.15 1.57
C VAL A 387 -4.23 3.34 0.08
N GLN A 388 -4.30 4.57 -0.42
CA GLN A 388 -3.96 4.86 -1.82
C GLN A 388 -2.51 4.46 -2.14
N ARG A 389 -1.55 4.74 -1.25
CA ARG A 389 -0.14 4.32 -1.40
C ARG A 389 0.05 2.82 -1.30
N MET A 390 -0.69 2.17 -0.42
CA MET A 390 -0.73 0.70 -0.32
C MET A 390 -1.20 0.06 -1.63
N CYS A 391 -2.28 0.58 -2.24
CA CYS A 391 -2.77 0.13 -3.54
C CYS A 391 -1.72 0.29 -4.65
N GLN A 392 -0.97 1.41 -4.65
CA GLN A 392 0.12 1.64 -5.61
C GLN A 392 1.25 0.61 -5.44
N LEU A 393 1.65 0.30 -4.21
CA LEU A 393 2.67 -0.72 -3.91
C LEU A 393 2.25 -2.11 -4.39
N LEU A 394 1.00 -2.51 -4.11
CA LEU A 394 0.45 -3.81 -4.51
C LEU A 394 0.45 -3.98 -6.04
N ARG A 395 -0.01 -2.96 -6.78
CA ARG A 395 0.01 -2.98 -8.24
C ARG A 395 1.44 -3.01 -8.80
N LEU A 396 2.37 -2.25 -8.21
CA LEU A 396 3.78 -2.28 -8.61
C LEU A 396 4.35 -3.70 -8.44
N PHE A 397 4.11 -4.33 -7.29
CA PHE A 397 4.56 -5.70 -7.04
C PHE A 397 4.00 -6.66 -8.09
N ASN A 398 2.69 -6.63 -8.33
CA ASN A 398 2.03 -7.53 -9.29
C ASN A 398 2.61 -7.37 -10.70
N GLN A 399 2.68 -6.13 -11.19
CA GLN A 399 3.21 -5.81 -12.52
C GLN A 399 4.68 -6.24 -12.66
N ARG A 400 5.50 -6.01 -11.63
CA ARG A 400 6.92 -6.36 -11.68
C ARG A 400 7.12 -7.88 -11.64
N ALA A 401 6.39 -8.59 -10.79
CA ALA A 401 6.39 -10.05 -10.75
C ALA A 401 5.98 -10.66 -12.10
N GLN A 402 4.92 -10.12 -12.72
CA GLN A 402 4.47 -10.55 -14.04
C GLN A 402 5.56 -10.36 -15.11
N ARG A 403 6.21 -9.19 -15.16
CA ARG A 403 7.29 -8.95 -16.13
C ARG A 403 8.50 -9.88 -15.92
N LEU A 404 8.87 -10.12 -14.67
CA LEU A 404 10.02 -10.97 -14.34
C LEU A 404 9.78 -12.43 -14.74
N VAL A 405 8.60 -12.96 -14.45
CA VAL A 405 8.30 -14.39 -14.61
C VAL A 405 7.63 -14.72 -15.94
N LEU A 406 6.52 -14.05 -16.29
CA LEU A 406 5.77 -14.34 -17.52
C LEU A 406 6.45 -13.75 -18.76
N ASN A 407 6.99 -12.53 -18.66
CA ASN A 407 7.64 -11.87 -19.80
C ASN A 407 9.15 -12.15 -19.86
N GLY A 408 9.66 -13.04 -19.00
CA GLY A 408 11.05 -13.52 -19.03
C GLY A 408 12.12 -12.49 -18.67
N GLN A 409 11.76 -11.32 -18.08
CA GLN A 409 12.74 -10.30 -17.73
C GLN A 409 13.77 -10.78 -16.69
N ALA A 410 13.42 -11.75 -15.83
CA ALA A 410 14.38 -12.32 -14.88
C ALA A 410 15.53 -13.05 -15.60
N VAL A 411 15.30 -13.59 -16.80
CA VAL A 411 16.35 -14.20 -17.63
C VAL A 411 17.16 -13.12 -18.36
N GLN A 412 16.49 -12.11 -18.92
CA GLN A 412 17.14 -10.99 -19.60
C GLN A 412 18.12 -10.24 -18.68
N HIS A 413 17.74 -10.07 -17.41
CA HIS A 413 18.54 -9.40 -16.39
C HIS A 413 19.57 -10.34 -15.71
N LYS A 414 19.72 -11.58 -16.19
CA LYS A 414 20.66 -12.59 -15.66
C LYS A 414 20.44 -12.98 -14.19
N VAL A 415 19.24 -12.76 -13.65
CA VAL A 415 18.85 -13.20 -12.29
C VAL A 415 18.63 -14.71 -12.27
N LEU A 416 18.00 -15.23 -13.34
CA LEU A 416 17.73 -16.63 -13.55
C LEU A 416 18.33 -17.12 -14.88
N PRO A 417 18.93 -18.32 -14.93
CA PRO A 417 19.42 -18.87 -16.19
C PRO A 417 18.27 -19.27 -17.13
N LYS A 418 17.14 -19.72 -16.56
CA LYS A 418 15.89 -20.03 -17.27
C LYS A 418 14.71 -19.93 -16.31
N ILE A 419 13.52 -19.63 -16.84
CA ILE A 419 12.27 -19.75 -16.08
C ILE A 419 11.86 -21.22 -16.05
N THR A 420 11.77 -21.81 -14.85
CA THR A 420 11.34 -23.20 -14.66
C THR A 420 9.87 -23.29 -14.24
N ALA A 421 9.27 -24.47 -14.37
CA ALA A 421 7.92 -24.73 -13.86
C ALA A 421 7.81 -24.50 -12.33
N ALA A 422 8.90 -24.74 -11.57
CA ALA A 422 8.94 -24.45 -10.15
C ALA A 422 8.85 -22.93 -9.88
N ASN A 423 9.55 -22.12 -10.68
CA ASN A 423 9.50 -20.66 -10.55
C ASN A 423 8.09 -20.12 -10.83
N LEU A 424 7.44 -20.63 -11.89
CA LEU A 424 6.05 -20.30 -12.23
C LEU A 424 5.09 -20.69 -11.09
N ALA A 425 5.26 -21.90 -10.54
CA ALA A 425 4.46 -22.37 -9.43
C ALA A 425 4.62 -21.49 -8.17
N LEU A 426 5.85 -21.14 -7.77
CA LEU A 426 6.10 -20.30 -6.60
C LEU A 426 5.65 -18.83 -6.79
N CYS A 427 5.76 -18.31 -8.01
CA CYS A 427 5.14 -17.01 -8.34
C CYS A 427 3.61 -17.08 -8.22
N SER A 428 2.99 -18.17 -8.66
CA SER A 428 1.55 -18.37 -8.53
C SER A 428 1.10 -18.48 -7.07
N GLN A 429 1.93 -19.09 -6.21
CA GLN A 429 1.71 -19.13 -4.76
C GLN A 429 1.80 -17.73 -4.15
N SER A 430 2.78 -16.92 -4.55
CA SER A 430 2.91 -15.53 -4.11
C SER A 430 1.68 -14.70 -4.46
N CYS A 431 1.17 -14.86 -5.69
CA CYS A 431 -0.10 -14.24 -6.11
C CYS A 431 -1.29 -14.74 -5.28
N GLY A 432 -1.31 -16.05 -4.98
CA GLY A 432 -2.33 -16.67 -4.13
C GLY A 432 -2.34 -16.15 -2.69
N VAL A 433 -1.17 -15.91 -2.09
CA VAL A 433 -1.04 -15.31 -0.75
C VAL A 433 -1.66 -13.91 -0.77
N VAL A 434 -1.25 -13.06 -1.71
CA VAL A 434 -1.73 -11.67 -1.76
C VAL A 434 -3.23 -11.62 -2.06
N ALA A 435 -3.71 -12.39 -3.04
CA ALA A 435 -5.15 -12.46 -3.35
C ALA A 435 -6.00 -12.92 -2.15
N GLN A 436 -5.48 -13.81 -1.31
CA GLN A 436 -6.19 -14.27 -0.10
C GLN A 436 -6.13 -13.24 1.03
N LEU A 437 -5.02 -12.50 1.18
CA LEU A 437 -4.85 -11.49 2.23
C LEU A 437 -5.70 -10.23 1.99
N LEU A 438 -5.89 -9.82 0.74
CA LEU A 438 -6.52 -8.52 0.42
C LEU A 438 -7.98 -8.37 0.90
N PRO A 439 -8.87 -9.37 0.76
CA PRO A 439 -10.23 -9.27 1.33
C PRO A 439 -10.23 -9.12 2.85
N LEU A 440 -9.28 -9.77 3.53
CA LEU A 440 -9.17 -9.75 4.99
C LEU A 440 -8.62 -8.40 5.46
N LEU A 441 -7.59 -7.91 4.77
CA LEU A 441 -7.04 -6.58 4.95
C LEU A 441 -8.11 -5.49 4.74
N GLN A 442 -8.94 -5.63 3.71
CA GLN A 442 -10.05 -4.73 3.45
C GLN A 442 -11.06 -4.70 4.61
N ALA A 443 -11.38 -5.86 5.20
CA ALA A 443 -12.27 -5.93 6.37
C ALA A 443 -11.66 -5.18 7.57
N ARG A 444 -10.37 -5.41 7.87
CA ARG A 444 -9.69 -4.72 8.98
C ARG A 444 -9.58 -3.21 8.77
N LEU A 445 -9.24 -2.75 7.57
CA LEU A 445 -9.19 -1.33 7.29
C LEU A 445 -10.58 -0.66 7.37
N ASN A 446 -11.65 -1.37 7.01
CA ASN A 446 -13.02 -0.91 7.23
C ASN A 446 -13.34 -0.72 8.72
N GLU A 447 -12.90 -1.64 9.59
CA GLU A 447 -13.07 -1.52 11.04
C GLU A 447 -12.35 -0.28 11.59
N ILE A 448 -11.10 -0.04 11.18
CA ILE A 448 -10.35 1.15 11.60
C ILE A 448 -11.04 2.43 11.09
N SER A 449 -11.56 2.42 9.86
CA SER A 449 -12.24 3.56 9.25
C SER A 449 -13.51 3.97 10.01
N ARG A 450 -14.25 3.02 10.60
CA ARG A 450 -15.48 3.29 11.37
C ARG A 450 -15.27 4.14 12.62
N GLY A 451 -14.04 4.27 13.12
CA GLY A 451 -13.69 5.23 14.17
C GLY A 451 -13.69 6.70 13.72
N THR A 452 -13.90 6.98 12.43
CA THR A 452 -13.83 8.33 11.86
C THR A 452 -15.18 9.05 11.91
N HIS A 453 -15.23 10.25 12.47
CA HIS A 453 -16.45 11.06 12.57
C HIS A 453 -16.85 11.80 11.27
N ASP A 454 -15.98 11.86 10.25
CA ASP A 454 -16.22 12.53 8.97
C ASP A 454 -16.78 11.59 7.88
N LYS A 455 -18.03 11.84 7.47
CA LYS A 455 -18.76 11.07 6.45
C LYS A 455 -18.15 11.17 5.05
N ALA A 456 -17.64 12.34 4.65
CA ALA A 456 -17.06 12.54 3.32
C ALA A 456 -15.73 11.79 3.19
N ARG A 457 -14.91 11.86 4.24
CA ARG A 457 -13.66 11.10 4.35
C ARG A 457 -13.92 9.59 4.39
N GLY A 458 -14.94 9.16 5.13
CA GLY A 458 -15.38 7.77 5.18
C GLY A 458 -15.77 7.22 3.80
N ALA A 459 -16.48 8.02 2.98
CA ALA A 459 -16.86 7.62 1.62
C ALA A 459 -15.63 7.46 0.70
N MET A 460 -14.64 8.37 0.79
CA MET A 460 -13.38 8.25 0.04
C MET A 460 -12.59 7.01 0.45
N VAL A 461 -12.48 6.74 1.75
CA VAL A 461 -11.83 5.52 2.25
C VAL A 461 -12.56 4.29 1.76
N ALA A 462 -13.89 4.24 1.83
CA ALA A 462 -14.68 3.12 1.33
C ALA A 462 -14.44 2.85 -0.17
N ALA A 463 -14.35 3.90 -0.99
CA ALA A 463 -14.01 3.78 -2.41
C ALA A 463 -12.61 3.17 -2.62
N LEU A 464 -11.60 3.64 -1.90
CA LEU A 464 -10.24 3.09 -1.95
C LEU A 464 -10.17 1.64 -1.45
N LEU A 465 -10.96 1.29 -0.45
CA LEU A 465 -11.06 -0.09 0.04
C LEU A 465 -11.70 -1.02 -1.00
N SER A 466 -12.61 -0.53 -1.83
CA SER A 466 -13.13 -1.30 -2.97
C SER A 466 -12.07 -1.58 -4.04
N ASP A 467 -11.04 -0.72 -4.16
CA ASP A 467 -9.93 -0.96 -5.08
C ASP A 467 -9.05 -2.13 -4.63
N LEU A 468 -8.96 -2.43 -3.32
CA LEU A 468 -8.25 -3.62 -2.84
C LEU A 468 -8.89 -4.91 -3.37
N SER A 469 -10.23 -4.96 -3.48
CA SER A 469 -10.93 -6.10 -4.09
C SER A 469 -10.58 -6.25 -5.58
N LYS A 470 -10.48 -5.12 -6.30
CA LYS A 470 -10.05 -5.13 -7.72
C LYS A 470 -8.61 -5.64 -7.85
N ILE A 471 -7.70 -5.17 -7.00
CA ILE A 471 -6.30 -5.64 -6.98
C ILE A 471 -6.24 -7.13 -6.65
N ALA A 472 -7.10 -7.65 -5.76
CA ALA A 472 -7.20 -9.09 -5.50
C ALA A 472 -7.60 -9.89 -6.76
N SER A 473 -8.51 -9.35 -7.59
CA SER A 473 -8.82 -9.91 -8.91
C SER A 473 -7.60 -9.87 -9.83
N GLU A 474 -6.88 -8.75 -9.91
CA GLU A 474 -5.66 -8.61 -10.74
C GLU A 474 -4.59 -9.67 -10.37
N PHE A 475 -4.41 -9.98 -9.08
CA PHE A 475 -3.52 -11.06 -8.63
C PHE A 475 -4.06 -12.46 -8.98
N SER A 476 -5.39 -12.66 -8.91
CA SER A 476 -6.03 -13.92 -9.28
C SER A 476 -5.97 -14.19 -10.79
N GLU A 477 -6.10 -13.14 -11.61
CA GLU A 477 -5.92 -13.18 -13.06
C GLU A 477 -4.46 -13.49 -13.42
N HIS A 478 -3.50 -12.83 -12.77
CA HIS A 478 -2.09 -13.14 -12.95
C HIS A 478 -1.77 -14.60 -12.54
N ARG A 479 -2.32 -15.09 -11.43
CA ARG A 479 -2.22 -16.49 -11.03
C ARG A 479 -2.78 -17.44 -12.10
N THR A 480 -3.91 -17.09 -12.71
CA THR A 480 -4.53 -17.87 -13.79
C THR A 480 -3.66 -17.89 -15.05
N ALA A 481 -3.06 -16.75 -15.41
CA ALA A 481 -2.11 -16.68 -16.53
C ALA A 481 -0.85 -17.54 -16.29
N LEU A 482 -0.35 -17.59 -15.05
CA LEU A 482 0.75 -18.48 -14.66
C LEU A 482 0.36 -19.97 -14.81
N PHE A 483 -0.85 -20.34 -14.42
CA PHE A 483 -1.37 -21.70 -14.63
C PHE A 483 -1.52 -22.03 -16.12
N GLY A 484 -2.03 -21.10 -16.92
CA GLY A 484 -2.08 -21.25 -18.39
C GLY A 484 -0.69 -21.49 -18.97
N LYS A 485 0.33 -20.75 -18.53
CA LYS A 485 1.71 -20.95 -18.98
C LYS A 485 2.26 -22.33 -18.59
N LEU A 486 1.91 -22.85 -17.42
CA LEU A 486 2.27 -24.20 -17.00
C LEU A 486 1.59 -25.27 -17.87
N SER A 487 0.31 -25.08 -18.21
CA SER A 487 -0.41 -25.95 -19.16
C SER A 487 0.22 -25.89 -20.56
N ASP A 488 0.62 -24.71 -21.03
CA ASP A 488 1.32 -24.55 -22.32
C ASP A 488 2.65 -25.31 -22.37
N LEU A 489 3.40 -25.37 -21.25
CA LEU A 489 4.64 -26.16 -21.18
C LEU A 489 4.37 -27.66 -21.41
N LEU A 490 3.28 -28.18 -20.84
CA LEU A 490 2.84 -29.57 -21.07
C LEU A 490 2.37 -29.76 -22.51
N LYS A 491 1.58 -28.83 -23.05
CA LYS A 491 1.15 -28.85 -24.45
C LYS A 491 2.34 -28.86 -25.42
N ASN A 492 3.37 -28.05 -25.18
CA ASN A 492 4.58 -28.01 -26.01
C ASN A 492 5.39 -29.31 -25.92
N ALA A 493 5.47 -29.93 -24.73
CA ALA A 493 6.08 -31.24 -24.57
C ALA A 493 5.31 -32.30 -25.37
N TYR A 494 3.97 -32.31 -25.27
CA TYR A 494 3.11 -33.15 -26.08
C TYR A 494 3.31 -32.91 -27.58
N GLU A 495 3.30 -31.66 -28.04
CA GLU A 495 3.46 -31.33 -29.45
C GLU A 495 4.75 -31.92 -30.04
N LYS A 496 5.85 -31.83 -29.30
CA LYS A 496 7.16 -32.39 -29.66
C LYS A 496 7.10 -33.91 -29.84
N HIS A 497 6.57 -34.63 -28.84
CA HIS A 497 6.48 -36.10 -28.89
C HIS A 497 5.45 -36.58 -29.92
N ALA A 498 4.32 -35.87 -30.03
CA ALA A 498 3.26 -36.19 -30.96
C ALA A 498 3.69 -36.04 -32.43
N LYS A 499 4.67 -35.17 -32.74
CA LYS A 499 5.25 -35.07 -34.10
C LYS A 499 5.97 -36.35 -34.49
N GLN A 500 6.70 -36.95 -33.55
CA GLN A 500 7.39 -38.21 -33.75
C GLN A 500 6.41 -39.38 -33.73
N TRP A 501 5.49 -39.40 -32.76
CA TRP A 501 4.48 -40.44 -32.59
C TRP A 501 3.56 -40.61 -33.79
N LEU A 502 3.01 -39.51 -34.32
CA LEU A 502 2.08 -39.56 -35.46
C LEU A 502 2.78 -39.40 -36.81
N GLY A 503 4.08 -39.14 -36.82
CA GLY A 503 4.87 -38.96 -38.03
C GLY A 503 5.71 -40.17 -38.43
N ALA A 504 5.97 -41.11 -37.51
CA ALA A 504 6.75 -42.32 -37.76
C ALA A 504 5.88 -43.58 -37.66
N PRO A 505 6.15 -44.63 -38.47
CA PRO A 505 5.45 -45.90 -38.35
C PRO A 505 5.86 -46.63 -37.06
N HIS A 506 4.95 -47.45 -36.54
CA HIS A 506 5.25 -48.34 -35.42
C HIS A 506 6.37 -49.32 -35.79
N GLY A 507 7.21 -49.71 -34.82
CA GLY A 507 8.41 -50.51 -35.12
C GLY A 507 8.18 -51.98 -35.50
N GLN A 508 7.11 -52.62 -35.01
CA GLN A 508 6.80 -54.04 -35.27
C GLN A 508 5.32 -54.24 -35.61
N GLN A 509 5.03 -55.28 -36.41
CA GLN A 509 3.67 -55.68 -36.74
C GLN A 509 2.94 -56.15 -35.49
N GLY A 510 1.66 -55.79 -35.37
CA GLY A 510 0.82 -56.23 -34.27
C GLY A 510 0.66 -57.75 -34.23
N ASP A 511 0.48 -58.30 -33.03
CA ASP A 511 0.14 -59.71 -32.85
C ASP A 511 -1.38 -59.89 -32.79
N GLY A 512 -1.96 -60.33 -33.91
CA GLY A 512 -3.39 -60.57 -34.02
C GLY A 512 -3.90 -61.77 -33.21
N SER A 513 -3.02 -62.61 -32.66
CA SER A 513 -3.42 -63.75 -31.82
C SER A 513 -3.88 -63.33 -30.42
N LEU A 514 -3.47 -62.14 -29.95
CA LEU A 514 -3.83 -61.60 -28.64
C LEU A 514 -5.31 -61.24 -28.51
N TRP A 515 -5.96 -60.93 -29.63
CA TRP A 515 -7.31 -60.36 -29.66
C TRP A 515 -8.41 -61.40 -29.96
N LYS A 516 -8.02 -62.65 -30.20
CA LYS A 516 -8.93 -63.73 -30.61
C LYS A 516 -9.13 -64.76 -29.49
N GLY A 517 -10.38 -65.18 -29.31
CA GLY A 517 -10.81 -66.19 -28.33
C GLY A 517 -11.31 -65.59 -27.01
N ASP A 518 -12.04 -66.38 -26.24
CA ASP A 518 -12.63 -65.98 -24.95
C ASP A 518 -11.57 -65.63 -23.88
N ASP A 519 -10.31 -66.03 -24.10
CA ASP A 519 -9.17 -65.77 -23.24
C ASP A 519 -8.35 -64.52 -23.65
N ALA A 520 -8.83 -63.69 -24.58
CA ALA A 520 -8.12 -62.51 -25.07
C ALA A 520 -7.70 -61.54 -23.95
N VAL A 521 -8.56 -61.29 -22.96
CA VAL A 521 -8.22 -60.43 -21.80
C VAL A 521 -7.07 -61.04 -20.98
N VAL A 522 -7.08 -62.36 -20.78
CA VAL A 522 -6.05 -63.08 -20.03
C VAL A 522 -4.73 -63.12 -20.81
N LYS A 523 -4.78 -63.28 -22.14
CA LYS A 523 -3.63 -63.18 -23.03
C LYS A 523 -3.00 -61.80 -22.98
N LEU A 524 -3.81 -60.74 -23.02
CA LEU A 524 -3.34 -59.35 -22.93
C LEU A 524 -2.64 -59.07 -21.60
N GLN A 525 -3.22 -59.53 -20.48
CA GLN A 525 -2.62 -59.37 -19.15
C GLN A 525 -1.29 -60.13 -18.98
N ARG A 526 -1.15 -61.31 -19.60
CA ARG A 526 0.09 -62.11 -19.57
C ARG A 526 1.19 -61.57 -20.48
N SER A 527 0.83 -60.81 -21.51
CA SER A 527 1.74 -60.27 -22.53
C SER A 527 2.21 -58.84 -22.25
N GLU A 528 2.21 -58.39 -20.99
CA GLU A 528 2.60 -57.03 -20.57
C GLU A 528 3.95 -56.55 -21.11
N SER A 529 4.92 -57.45 -21.28
CA SER A 529 6.26 -57.13 -21.80
C SER A 529 6.39 -57.21 -23.33
N SER A 530 5.33 -57.61 -24.05
CA SER A 530 5.36 -57.88 -25.50
C SER A 530 4.62 -56.84 -26.35
N LEU A 531 3.74 -56.03 -25.75
CA LEU A 531 3.04 -54.94 -26.44
C LEU A 531 3.96 -53.73 -26.50
N ARG A 532 4.80 -53.63 -27.53
CA ARG A 532 5.69 -52.48 -27.68
C ARG A 532 4.93 -51.26 -28.15
N GLU A 533 4.64 -50.33 -27.25
CA GLU A 533 4.15 -48.98 -27.53
C GLU A 533 5.13 -48.18 -28.41
N HIS A 534 4.67 -47.07 -28.96
CA HIS A 534 5.53 -46.17 -29.71
C HIS A 534 6.59 -45.49 -28.80
N GLU A 535 7.89 -45.54 -29.13
CA GLU A 535 9.00 -45.00 -28.31
C GLU A 535 8.80 -43.53 -27.86
N ALA A 536 8.20 -42.70 -28.73
CA ALA A 536 7.90 -41.30 -28.42
C ALA A 536 6.99 -41.11 -27.18
N LEU A 537 6.15 -42.10 -26.84
CA LEU A 537 5.24 -42.03 -25.71
C LEU A 537 5.95 -42.21 -24.37
N GLU A 538 7.03 -42.99 -24.32
CA GLU A 538 7.84 -43.12 -23.11
C GLU A 538 8.46 -41.75 -22.73
N GLY A 539 8.92 -41.00 -23.73
CA GLY A 539 9.41 -39.63 -23.56
C GLY A 539 8.33 -38.68 -23.05
N LEU A 540 7.11 -38.77 -23.61
CA LEU A 540 5.97 -37.98 -23.16
C LEU A 540 5.58 -38.28 -21.71
N VAL A 541 5.46 -39.56 -21.35
CA VAL A 541 5.15 -40.00 -19.98
C VAL A 541 6.21 -39.49 -19.00
N LYS A 542 7.50 -39.55 -19.37
CA LYS A 542 8.60 -39.00 -18.55
C LYS A 542 8.44 -37.50 -18.32
N ASP A 543 8.16 -36.72 -19.36
CA ASP A 543 7.98 -35.26 -19.27
C ASP A 543 6.74 -34.87 -18.44
N ILE A 544 5.60 -35.54 -18.68
CA ILE A 544 4.35 -35.35 -17.92
C ILE A 544 4.57 -35.70 -16.44
N THR A 545 5.22 -36.82 -16.15
CA THR A 545 5.52 -37.27 -14.78
C THR A 545 6.48 -36.31 -14.07
N ALA A 546 7.51 -35.82 -14.77
CA ALA A 546 8.43 -34.83 -14.22
C ALA A 546 7.71 -33.53 -13.87
N MET A 547 6.85 -33.03 -14.76
CA MET A 547 6.02 -31.86 -14.50
C MET A 547 5.10 -32.08 -13.30
N TYR A 548 4.39 -33.22 -13.26
CA TYR A 548 3.50 -33.57 -12.14
C TYR A 548 4.24 -33.51 -10.79
N ARG A 549 5.42 -34.13 -10.69
CA ARG A 549 6.24 -34.10 -9.46
C ARG A 549 6.64 -32.68 -9.06
N VAL A 550 7.04 -31.85 -10.03
CA VAL A 550 7.40 -30.45 -9.77
C VAL A 550 6.20 -29.65 -9.28
N LEU A 551 5.04 -29.81 -9.92
CA LEU A 551 3.83 -29.07 -9.54
C LEU A 551 3.31 -29.54 -8.17
N LEU A 552 3.25 -30.84 -7.91
CA LEU A 552 2.79 -31.38 -6.63
C LEU A 552 3.65 -30.95 -5.45
N ARG A 553 4.96 -30.76 -5.66
CA ARG A 553 5.86 -30.24 -4.63
C ARG A 553 5.60 -28.78 -4.28
N ASN A 554 5.03 -28.01 -5.21
CA ASN A 554 4.91 -26.55 -5.09
C ASN A 554 3.46 -26.04 -5.01
N LEU A 555 2.47 -26.84 -5.39
CA LEU A 555 1.06 -26.48 -5.51
C LEU A 555 0.16 -27.50 -4.79
N ASN A 556 -1.05 -27.09 -4.45
CA ASN A 556 -2.06 -28.00 -3.92
C ASN A 556 -2.66 -28.88 -5.03
N TYR A 557 -3.27 -30.02 -4.63
CA TYR A 557 -3.85 -30.99 -5.56
C TYR A 557 -4.89 -30.39 -6.52
N ASP A 558 -5.72 -29.45 -6.05
CA ASP A 558 -6.74 -28.81 -6.89
C ASP A 558 -6.12 -27.96 -8.00
N SER A 559 -5.07 -27.18 -7.69
CA SER A 559 -4.35 -26.39 -8.70
C SER A 559 -3.66 -27.29 -9.72
N VAL A 560 -3.02 -28.38 -9.27
CA VAL A 560 -2.40 -29.37 -10.16
C VAL A 560 -3.46 -29.96 -11.09
N ARG A 561 -4.59 -30.43 -10.55
CA ARG A 561 -5.71 -30.99 -11.33
C ARG A 561 -6.20 -30.00 -12.40
N LYS A 562 -6.37 -28.72 -12.07
CA LYS A 562 -6.81 -27.68 -13.01
C LYS A 562 -5.81 -27.46 -14.15
N ILE A 563 -4.50 -27.40 -13.83
CA ILE A 563 -3.44 -27.22 -14.83
C ILE A 563 -3.43 -28.41 -15.81
N PHE A 564 -3.50 -29.64 -15.29
CA PHE A 564 -3.54 -30.85 -16.10
C PHE A 564 -4.84 -30.97 -16.92
N ALA A 565 -6.00 -30.65 -16.34
CA ALA A 565 -7.28 -30.62 -17.07
C ALA A 565 -7.20 -29.75 -18.32
N ARG A 566 -6.67 -28.52 -18.18
CA ARG A 566 -6.51 -27.63 -19.32
C ARG A 566 -5.48 -28.16 -20.32
N ALA A 567 -4.33 -28.62 -19.83
CA ALA A 567 -3.27 -29.13 -20.70
C ALA A 567 -3.76 -30.33 -21.53
N PHE A 568 -4.51 -31.23 -20.92
CA PHE A 568 -5.06 -32.41 -21.57
C PHE A 568 -6.16 -32.08 -22.58
N GLU A 569 -7.04 -31.12 -22.30
CA GLU A 569 -7.99 -30.60 -23.29
C GLU A 569 -7.26 -30.03 -24.53
N ASP A 570 -6.18 -29.27 -24.30
CA ASP A 570 -5.36 -28.73 -25.39
C ASP A 570 -4.60 -29.84 -26.16
N MET A 571 -4.17 -30.93 -25.49
CA MET A 571 -3.55 -32.10 -26.14
C MET A 571 -4.54 -32.87 -27.02
N ALA A 572 -5.77 -33.11 -26.53
CA ALA A 572 -6.83 -33.75 -27.32
C ALA A 572 -7.17 -32.94 -28.58
N SER A 573 -7.29 -31.61 -28.43
CA SER A 573 -7.52 -30.69 -29.55
C SER A 573 -6.37 -30.74 -30.57
N LEU A 574 -5.12 -30.80 -30.11
CA LEU A 574 -3.96 -30.89 -30.98
C LEU A 574 -3.87 -32.26 -31.69
N PHE A 575 -4.27 -33.33 -31.02
CA PHE A 575 -4.39 -34.67 -31.62
C PHE A 575 -5.41 -34.66 -32.77
N LEU A 576 -6.59 -34.09 -32.53
CA LEU A 576 -7.61 -33.93 -33.57
C LEU A 576 -7.09 -33.15 -34.78
N GLN A 577 -6.42 -32.02 -34.55
CA GLN A 577 -5.82 -31.22 -35.62
C GLN A 577 -4.80 -32.03 -36.44
N ARG A 578 -4.00 -32.88 -35.79
CA ARG A 578 -3.02 -33.74 -36.46
C ARG A 578 -3.68 -34.83 -37.30
N LEU A 579 -4.79 -35.41 -36.82
CA LEU A 579 -5.57 -36.38 -37.58
C LEU A 579 -6.09 -35.80 -38.91
N GLU A 580 -6.49 -34.52 -38.89
CA GLU A 580 -7.03 -33.83 -40.06
C GLU A 580 -5.95 -33.43 -41.08
N GLN A 581 -4.69 -33.26 -40.66
CA GLN A 581 -3.58 -32.80 -41.51
C GLN A 581 -2.88 -33.93 -42.30
N GLU A 582 -3.58 -35.04 -42.56
CA GLU A 582 -3.04 -36.33 -43.01
C GLU A 582 -1.94 -36.88 -42.09
N ILE A 583 -2.29 -37.85 -41.25
CA ILE A 583 -1.30 -38.71 -40.60
C ILE A 583 -0.55 -39.46 -41.70
N ALA A 584 0.78 -39.33 -41.71
CA ALA A 584 1.62 -40.07 -42.64
C ALA A 584 1.44 -41.58 -42.39
N ALA A 585 0.82 -42.29 -43.33
CA ALA A 585 0.93 -43.75 -43.38
C ALA A 585 0.70 -44.26 -44.81
N PRO A 586 1.77 -44.74 -45.48
CA PRO A 586 1.74 -46.10 -46.03
C PRO A 586 3.14 -46.74 -46.13
N SER A 587 3.74 -47.14 -45.01
CA SER A 587 4.73 -48.24 -45.05
C SER A 587 4.66 -49.05 -43.75
N PRO A 588 5.07 -50.33 -43.79
CA PRO A 588 4.78 -51.34 -42.77
C PRO A 588 5.10 -50.86 -41.34
N PRO A 589 4.31 -51.31 -40.34
CA PRO A 589 3.81 -52.68 -40.28
C PRO A 589 2.29 -52.78 -40.05
N TYR A 590 1.48 -52.00 -40.77
CA TYR A 590 0.02 -52.07 -40.67
C TYR A 590 -0.60 -53.09 -41.63
N SER A 591 -1.60 -53.83 -41.17
CA SER A 591 -2.38 -54.77 -41.99
C SER A 591 -3.85 -54.82 -41.54
N ASP A 592 -4.73 -55.34 -42.38
CA ASP A 592 -6.17 -55.59 -42.10
C ASP A 592 -6.41 -56.71 -41.06
N GLY A 593 -5.39 -57.05 -40.29
CA GLY A 593 -5.50 -58.00 -39.19
C GLY A 593 -5.95 -57.28 -37.92
N VAL A 594 -6.83 -57.91 -37.15
CA VAL A 594 -7.19 -57.44 -35.80
C VAL A 594 -5.90 -57.23 -34.98
N GLY A 595 -5.73 -56.04 -34.40
CA GLY A 595 -4.54 -55.68 -33.62
C GLY A 595 -3.38 -55.11 -34.45
N CYS A 596 -3.53 -55.08 -35.78
CA CYS A 596 -2.47 -54.70 -36.71
C CYS A 596 -2.78 -53.42 -37.50
N SER A 597 -4.01 -52.89 -37.45
CA SER A 597 -4.33 -51.63 -38.12
C SER A 597 -3.71 -50.44 -37.39
N LEU A 598 -3.52 -49.31 -38.07
CA LEU A 598 -3.04 -48.07 -37.43
C LEU A 598 -3.96 -47.67 -36.25
N GLY A 599 -5.28 -47.79 -36.42
CA GLY A 599 -6.26 -47.52 -35.37
C GLY A 599 -6.08 -48.43 -34.15
N ASP A 600 -5.84 -49.73 -34.35
CA ASP A 600 -5.60 -50.66 -33.26
C ASP A 600 -4.31 -50.34 -32.49
N ARG A 601 -3.27 -49.94 -33.22
CA ARG A 601 -1.99 -49.52 -32.65
C ARG A 601 -2.12 -48.24 -31.84
N LEU A 602 -2.88 -47.25 -32.32
CA LEU A 602 -3.18 -46.03 -31.56
C LEU A 602 -4.05 -46.32 -30.31
N LEU A 603 -4.97 -47.27 -30.36
CA LEU A 603 -5.72 -47.71 -29.17
C LEU A 603 -4.80 -48.34 -28.11
N LEU A 604 -3.81 -49.13 -28.52
CA LEU A 604 -2.78 -49.66 -27.63
C LEU A 604 -1.93 -48.54 -27.00
N ASP A 605 -1.55 -47.54 -27.79
CA ASP A 605 -0.82 -46.37 -27.31
C ASP A 605 -1.64 -45.56 -26.29
N PHE A 606 -2.93 -45.36 -26.52
CA PHE A 606 -3.81 -44.70 -25.54
C PHE A 606 -3.93 -45.51 -24.25
N ALA A 607 -3.99 -46.85 -24.37
CA ALA A 607 -4.02 -47.76 -23.23
C ALA A 607 -2.72 -47.69 -22.41
N TYR A 608 -1.58 -47.59 -23.08
CA TYR A 608 -0.28 -47.34 -22.44
C TYR A 608 -0.27 -46.00 -21.69
N LEU A 609 -0.67 -44.91 -22.36
CA LEU A 609 -0.74 -43.59 -21.73
C LEU A 609 -1.67 -43.58 -20.52
N ASN A 610 -2.84 -44.20 -20.62
CA ASN A 610 -3.76 -44.31 -19.50
C ASN A 610 -3.13 -45.07 -18.33
N THR A 611 -2.56 -46.26 -18.59
CA THR A 611 -1.96 -47.13 -17.55
C THR A 611 -0.78 -46.45 -16.85
N GLU A 612 0.07 -45.73 -17.58
CA GLU A 612 1.22 -45.05 -16.99
C GLU A 612 0.85 -43.77 -16.23
N LEU A 613 -0.08 -42.98 -16.77
CA LEU A 613 -0.47 -41.70 -16.18
C LEU A 613 -1.50 -41.85 -15.06
N GLU A 614 -2.28 -42.94 -15.02
CA GLU A 614 -3.24 -43.21 -13.94
C GLU A 614 -2.53 -43.42 -12.58
N LYS A 615 -1.26 -43.84 -12.61
CA LYS A 615 -0.39 -43.92 -11.42
C LYS A 615 -0.20 -42.55 -10.73
N LEU A 616 -0.46 -41.45 -11.43
CA LEU A 616 -0.35 -40.09 -10.92
C LEU A 616 -1.66 -39.67 -10.23
N THR A 617 -1.68 -39.75 -8.90
CA THR A 617 -2.88 -39.43 -8.11
C THR A 617 -3.37 -37.98 -8.29
N GLY A 618 -4.68 -37.77 -8.30
CA GLY A 618 -5.28 -36.43 -8.37
C GLY A 618 -5.43 -35.84 -9.77
N ILE A 619 -4.95 -36.54 -10.81
CA ILE A 619 -5.19 -36.17 -12.23
C ILE A 619 -6.00 -37.22 -13.00
N THR A 620 -6.56 -38.22 -12.30
CA THR A 620 -7.34 -39.32 -12.90
C THR A 620 -8.52 -38.83 -13.73
N THR A 621 -9.35 -37.91 -13.21
CA THR A 621 -10.51 -37.39 -13.96
C THR A 621 -10.10 -36.59 -15.21
N PRO A 622 -9.13 -35.65 -15.15
CA PRO A 622 -8.54 -35.07 -16.35
C PRO A 622 -8.03 -36.09 -17.37
N LEU A 623 -7.33 -37.13 -16.91
CA LEU A 623 -6.75 -38.17 -17.76
C LEU A 623 -7.82 -39.02 -18.45
N GLU A 624 -8.84 -39.43 -17.72
CA GLU A 624 -9.97 -40.17 -18.27
C GLU A 624 -10.64 -39.38 -19.41
N ARG A 625 -10.85 -38.07 -19.19
CA ARG A 625 -11.40 -37.19 -20.22
C ARG A 625 -10.49 -37.09 -21.45
N LEU A 626 -9.17 -36.94 -21.27
CA LEU A 626 -8.20 -36.96 -22.36
C LEU A 626 -8.36 -38.22 -23.20
N VAL A 627 -8.33 -39.39 -22.56
CA VAL A 627 -8.35 -40.68 -23.25
C VAL A 627 -9.68 -40.89 -23.98
N CYS A 628 -10.81 -40.52 -23.38
CA CYS A 628 -12.11 -40.52 -24.04
C CYS A 628 -12.13 -39.64 -25.29
N ASP A 629 -11.63 -38.40 -25.19
CA ASP A 629 -11.57 -37.46 -26.31
C ASP A 629 -10.66 -37.99 -27.44
N LEU A 630 -9.50 -38.58 -27.09
CA LEU A 630 -8.59 -39.21 -28.06
C LEU A 630 -9.25 -40.39 -28.80
N ILE A 631 -9.94 -41.29 -28.08
CA ILE A 631 -10.69 -42.40 -28.67
C ILE A 631 -11.80 -41.87 -29.59
N GLN A 632 -12.56 -40.88 -29.14
CA GLN A 632 -13.64 -40.30 -29.93
C GLN A 632 -13.10 -39.66 -31.23
N HIS A 633 -12.01 -38.89 -31.15
CA HIS A 633 -11.37 -38.30 -32.32
C HIS A 633 -10.84 -39.38 -33.28
N LEU A 634 -10.22 -40.44 -32.76
CA LEU A 634 -9.76 -41.57 -33.56
C LEU A 634 -10.93 -42.23 -34.32
N LEU A 635 -12.02 -42.57 -33.62
CA LEU A 635 -13.17 -43.26 -34.20
C LEU A 635 -13.93 -42.41 -35.24
N THR A 636 -13.90 -41.07 -35.09
CA THR A 636 -14.67 -40.16 -35.95
C THR A 636 -13.90 -39.67 -37.17
N LYS A 637 -12.57 -39.58 -37.09
CA LYS A 637 -11.75 -38.88 -38.11
C LYS A 637 -10.86 -39.80 -38.93
N LEU A 638 -10.55 -41.00 -38.43
CA LEU A 638 -9.69 -41.91 -39.17
C LEU A 638 -10.46 -42.51 -40.36
N PRO A 639 -9.87 -42.59 -41.57
CA PRO A 639 -10.57 -43.10 -42.76
C PRO A 639 -11.05 -44.54 -42.58
N GLU A 640 -12.13 -44.92 -43.28
CA GLU A 640 -12.64 -46.32 -43.31
C GLU A 640 -11.72 -47.31 -44.04
N ASP A 641 -10.53 -46.88 -44.46
CA ASP A 641 -9.50 -47.75 -45.02
C ASP A 641 -9.16 -48.88 -44.04
N ALA A 642 -9.13 -50.12 -44.55
CA ALA A 642 -8.87 -51.34 -43.79
C ALA A 642 -7.53 -51.31 -43.02
N LEU A 643 -6.52 -50.60 -43.56
CA LEU A 643 -5.22 -50.44 -42.90
C LEU A 643 -5.25 -49.44 -41.74
N ARG A 644 -6.26 -48.57 -41.69
CA ARG A 644 -6.37 -47.48 -40.73
C ARG A 644 -7.45 -47.74 -39.69
N LYS A 645 -8.59 -48.32 -40.08
CA LYS A 645 -9.76 -48.50 -39.22
C LYS A 645 -9.44 -49.29 -37.93
N PRO A 646 -9.81 -48.79 -36.74
CA PRO A 646 -9.71 -49.57 -35.51
C PRO A 646 -10.78 -50.68 -35.49
N HIS A 647 -10.39 -51.86 -35.01
CA HIS A 647 -11.29 -53.00 -34.84
C HIS A 647 -12.06 -52.89 -33.51
N PRO A 648 -13.41 -53.07 -33.51
CA PRO A 648 -14.22 -52.97 -32.29
C PRO A 648 -13.77 -53.92 -31.17
N ILE A 649 -13.32 -55.13 -31.52
CA ILE A 649 -12.85 -56.13 -30.55
C ILE A 649 -11.61 -55.68 -29.79
N VAL A 650 -10.73 -54.87 -30.40
CA VAL A 650 -9.53 -54.33 -29.75
C VAL A 650 -9.94 -53.34 -28.66
N LEU A 651 -10.87 -52.43 -28.99
CA LEU A 651 -11.42 -51.47 -28.03
C LEU A 651 -12.18 -52.18 -26.88
N GLU A 652 -12.99 -53.19 -27.19
CA GLU A 652 -13.74 -53.96 -26.20
C GLU A 652 -12.83 -54.73 -25.24
N VAL A 653 -11.80 -55.40 -25.76
CA VAL A 653 -10.82 -56.13 -24.96
C VAL A 653 -10.02 -55.17 -24.06
N LEU A 654 -9.61 -54.01 -24.57
CA LEU A 654 -8.88 -53.01 -23.77
C LEU A 654 -9.73 -52.40 -22.65
N ARG A 655 -11.01 -52.13 -22.92
CA ARG A 655 -11.98 -51.68 -21.89
C ARG A 655 -12.27 -52.76 -20.85
N SER A 656 -12.46 -54.00 -21.30
CA SER A 656 -12.71 -55.14 -20.42
C SER A 656 -11.50 -55.48 -19.53
N ALA A 657 -10.29 -55.23 -20.05
CA ALA A 657 -9.04 -55.33 -19.30
C ALA A 657 -8.78 -54.14 -18.35
N GLY A 658 -9.65 -53.13 -18.34
CA GLY A 658 -9.49 -51.92 -17.53
C GLY A 658 -8.38 -50.98 -17.98
N ARG A 659 -7.85 -51.14 -19.20
CA ARG A 659 -6.76 -50.31 -19.73
C ARG A 659 -7.24 -49.04 -20.42
N LEU A 660 -8.50 -49.01 -20.85
CA LEU A 660 -9.17 -47.83 -21.39
C LEU A 660 -10.47 -47.56 -20.62
N PRO A 661 -10.89 -46.29 -20.50
CA PRO A 661 -12.17 -45.94 -19.91
C PRO A 661 -13.34 -46.52 -20.72
N LYS A 662 -14.41 -46.86 -19.99
CA LYS A 662 -15.59 -47.55 -20.53
C LYS A 662 -16.36 -46.73 -21.55
#